data_AF-A0A3M7MSA0-F1
#
_entry.id   AF-A0A3M7MSA0-F1
#
_cell.length_a   1.000
_cell.length_b   1.000
_cell.length_c   1.000
_cell.angle_alpha   90.00
_cell.angle_beta   90.00
_cell.angle_gamma   90.00
#
_symmetry.space_group_name_H-M   'P 1'
#
loop_
_entity.id
_entity.type
_entity.pdbx_description
1 polymer ?
#
loop_
_entity_poly.entity_id
_entity_poly.type
_entity_poly.pdbx_seq_one_letter_code
_entity_poly.pdbx_strand_id
1 'polypeptide(L)'
;MAERNEYASILPPSRRQALSGYETLGNEELLGNLIGFEEDFRHCDPSKYVASGFSVAEIKRLGDFPDYPKLSGVPPPAPYSEFNIDQALPRPYRPFRWAYHQTMSLTKMEPDWWLELENTYRSRIAQRKSLYEEHGESVLQWLPGSELACKELMEMCLQFLCTRYPHYFSLADDRKTFENRILGSTQDVTKKHPLLVLLDNVPEDFAIMLRNPETGYYQFRAGMICSALGWNVTSKINGQLDQIHAPIPDYKEKMQFFAKMATDKPIQRGSWGLEVDQPLYMPPGDPHEKYRDYQSAELTVERCYLRVDWQTLRRLPLSASIVFNFKAVFTPIQEFRDEPYIPSIILKVLNEGNKAIMKYKNTWHVEHVVKPVLEQYEKEQIENASSTTVRNAADHLGIHNSRECVVDDDDVPEPRPNGAEALRPKEFEPRLQKELSRLDPSVPFNPEVRYLHHTWAQTFFSRPEFFFQPSTIAELQKIVTLGRRLGKRLCVTGFGHSPSDLSLTSQWLINLDNLSRLLEWDVGGKPGLVRFEAGRSLGDLNASLAERGYTLPNLGSIDVQSVAGAISTGTHGSSLKHGLLSNSITSLKILLSNSKVVDCSAEKNAQLFRAALLSLGSLGIIVELTFQAVPDFNIEWSQTLWPLEHILSTWESDLWTQQEYTRVWWLPYLSRAVIWRGGHTTEPVRQPKRTFYGGIIGFTLYHNLLYLAQYIPSTLPWIERLIFGMQYGFKPGAYALSAVQPAREALLMDCLYSQFVNEWALPLSRGPEAIRRLGAWIHGDEATARIPFPSRGVWVHCPIEVRVSDNSNSNNNRNSNNPSDVRPYLDPSVDDGPTLYLNATLYRPYGRDPPCRDRYYQAFEWLMRDLGGRPHWAKNFANVSRAEIEAMYGKDMAEFVRVRDEADPSGLFVGEWHRRNLPISNAVGFEEEEAVRKMGSGGHGLLWTGRPRGHQQRIQLETTATAGGVDEERGDDGQKLPSPPLTSTSEESFDYMAKGEASVYNDIHEGDV
;
A
#
# COMPACT_ATOMS: atom_id res chain seq x y z
N MET A 1 -9.45 -43.33 -6.58
CA MET A 1 -9.28 -43.26 -5.12
C MET A 1 -7.82 -42.99 -4.73
N ALA A 2 -7.20 -41.92 -5.27
CA ALA A 2 -5.82 -41.56 -4.95
C ALA A 2 -5.54 -40.05 -5.09
N GLU A 3 -6.54 -39.19 -4.87
CA GLU A 3 -6.33 -37.80 -4.47
C GLU A 3 -6.52 -37.77 -2.95
N ARG A 4 -5.45 -38.04 -2.18
CA ARG A 4 -5.48 -37.75 -0.74
C ARG A 4 -5.24 -36.25 -0.59
N ASN A 5 -6.27 -35.55 -0.09
CA ASN A 5 -6.36 -34.11 0.17
C ASN A 5 -5.04 -33.48 0.66
N GLU A 6 -4.53 -32.52 -0.10
CA GLU A 6 -3.33 -31.72 0.21
C GLU A 6 -3.39 -31.09 1.63
N TYR A 7 -4.59 -30.70 2.08
CA TYR A 7 -4.83 -30.03 3.38
C TYR A 7 -4.83 -30.93 4.61
N ALA A 8 -5.13 -32.22 4.47
CA ALA A 8 -5.21 -33.14 5.60
C ALA A 8 -3.85 -33.30 6.30
N SER A 9 -2.75 -33.13 5.56
CA SER A 9 -1.37 -33.20 6.05
C SER A 9 -0.88 -31.93 6.78
N ILE A 10 -1.59 -30.81 6.65
CA ILE A 10 -1.17 -29.52 7.21
C ILE A 10 -1.73 -29.38 8.63
N LEU A 11 -0.84 -29.50 9.62
CA LEU A 11 -1.18 -29.30 11.03
C LEU A 11 -0.99 -27.83 11.46
N PRO A 12 -1.84 -27.32 12.37
CA PRO A 12 -1.69 -25.97 12.89
C PRO A 12 -0.43 -25.82 13.76
N PRO A 13 0.18 -24.63 13.82
CA PRO A 13 1.37 -24.40 14.64
C PRO A 13 1.13 -24.73 16.12
N SER A 14 1.96 -25.61 16.68
CA SER A 14 1.91 -25.96 18.10
C SER A 14 2.74 -24.99 18.93
N ARG A 15 2.25 -24.65 20.14
CA ARG A 15 3.02 -23.96 21.18
C ARG A 15 3.30 -24.86 22.39
N ARG A 16 3.26 -26.19 22.25
CA ARG A 16 3.50 -27.11 23.38
C ARG A 16 4.84 -26.86 24.09
N GLN A 17 5.87 -26.48 23.35
CA GLN A 17 7.19 -26.09 23.87
C GLN A 17 7.19 -24.87 24.82
N ALA A 18 6.11 -24.10 24.87
CA ALA A 18 5.97 -23.03 25.88
C ALA A 18 5.86 -23.60 27.29
N LEU A 19 5.43 -24.86 27.45
CA LEU A 19 5.40 -25.57 28.73
C LEU A 19 6.70 -26.35 28.94
N SER A 20 7.29 -26.20 30.14
CA SER A 20 8.49 -26.95 30.52
C SER A 20 8.22 -28.47 30.48
N GLY A 21 9.07 -29.23 29.80
CA GLY A 21 8.96 -30.69 29.70
C GLY A 21 8.09 -31.21 28.54
N TYR A 22 7.71 -30.35 27.59
CA TYR A 22 6.96 -30.73 26.39
C TYR A 22 7.78 -30.43 25.13
N GLU A 23 8.37 -31.46 24.51
CA GLU A 23 9.19 -31.31 23.29
C GLU A 23 8.35 -31.23 22.01
N THR A 24 8.92 -30.77 20.91
CA THR A 24 8.25 -30.71 19.60
C THR A 24 8.12 -32.12 19.01
N LEU A 25 6.91 -32.50 18.59
CA LEU A 25 6.65 -33.79 17.93
C LEU A 25 6.70 -33.65 16.41
N GLY A 26 7.06 -34.74 15.72
CA GLY A 26 7.05 -34.81 14.26
C GLY A 26 5.63 -34.91 13.69
N ASN A 27 5.38 -34.30 12.53
CA ASN A 27 4.05 -34.31 11.90
C ASN A 27 3.55 -35.73 11.53
N GLU A 28 4.45 -36.66 11.19
CA GLU A 28 4.08 -38.04 10.85
C GLU A 28 3.53 -38.82 12.05
N GLU A 29 4.11 -38.61 13.24
CA GLU A 29 3.66 -39.23 14.49
C GLU A 29 2.27 -38.72 14.88
N LEU A 30 2.01 -37.42 14.68
CA LEU A 30 0.73 -36.79 15.00
C LEU A 30 -0.39 -37.22 14.05
N LEU A 31 -0.15 -37.18 12.73
CA LEU A 31 -1.18 -37.48 11.72
C LEU A 31 -1.68 -38.92 11.78
N GLY A 32 -0.85 -39.87 12.22
CA GLY A 32 -1.21 -41.28 12.34
C GLY A 32 -2.12 -41.62 13.53
N ASN A 33 -2.27 -40.71 14.50
CA ASN A 33 -2.99 -40.98 15.75
C ASN A 33 -3.80 -39.78 16.29
N LEU A 34 -4.40 -39.00 15.38
CA LEU A 34 -5.31 -37.92 15.78
C LEU A 34 -6.62 -38.44 16.36
N ILE A 35 -7.21 -37.68 17.28
CA ILE A 35 -8.60 -37.82 17.69
C ILE A 35 -9.54 -37.70 16.47
N GLY A 36 -10.53 -38.58 16.40
CA GLY A 36 -11.55 -38.56 15.35
C GLY A 36 -12.43 -37.32 15.43
N PHE A 37 -13.05 -36.95 14.32
CA PHE A 37 -13.76 -35.67 14.20
C PHE A 37 -14.92 -35.50 15.19
N GLU A 38 -15.58 -36.59 15.52
CA GLU A 38 -16.74 -36.64 16.44
C GLU A 38 -16.40 -37.28 17.79
N GLU A 39 -15.12 -37.61 18.01
CA GLU A 39 -14.69 -38.27 19.24
C GLU A 39 -14.53 -37.25 20.38
N ASP A 40 -15.11 -37.59 21.53
CA ASP A 40 -14.99 -36.81 22.76
C ASP A 40 -13.67 -37.10 23.47
N PHE A 41 -12.82 -36.08 23.63
CA PHE A 41 -11.51 -36.19 24.27
C PHE A 41 -11.55 -36.79 25.70
N ARG A 42 -12.69 -36.68 26.39
CA ARG A 42 -12.88 -37.24 27.74
C ARG A 42 -12.82 -38.76 27.72
N HIS A 43 -13.35 -39.37 26.66
CA HIS A 43 -13.51 -40.83 26.51
C HIS A 43 -12.49 -41.45 25.55
N CYS A 44 -11.67 -40.64 24.88
CA CYS A 44 -10.64 -41.11 23.95
C CYS A 44 -9.49 -41.84 24.64
N ASP A 45 -8.84 -42.71 23.86
CA ASP A 45 -7.59 -43.36 24.22
C ASP A 45 -6.55 -42.29 24.62
N PRO A 46 -5.90 -42.39 25.79
CA PRO A 46 -4.93 -41.41 26.26
C PRO A 46 -3.73 -41.17 25.32
N SER A 47 -3.43 -42.14 24.44
CA SER A 47 -2.34 -42.05 23.45
C SER A 47 -2.67 -41.21 22.21
N LYS A 48 -3.95 -40.91 21.95
CA LYS A 48 -4.37 -40.08 20.81
C LYS A 48 -3.98 -38.62 20.99
N TYR A 49 -3.82 -37.90 19.87
CA TYR A 49 -3.42 -36.50 19.83
C TYR A 49 -4.52 -35.58 19.28
N VAL A 50 -4.54 -34.33 19.75
CA VAL A 50 -5.27 -33.24 19.10
C VAL A 50 -4.36 -32.53 18.08
N ALA A 51 -4.94 -31.76 17.17
CA ALA A 51 -4.21 -31.13 16.07
C ALA A 51 -3.12 -30.12 16.51
N SER A 52 -3.20 -29.59 17.73
CA SER A 52 -2.14 -28.76 18.34
C SER A 52 -0.93 -29.56 18.84
N GLY A 53 -0.97 -30.89 18.72
CA GLY A 53 0.10 -31.78 19.11
C GLY A 53 0.10 -32.22 20.56
N PHE A 54 -0.89 -31.88 21.39
CA PHE A 54 -1.04 -32.46 22.73
C PHE A 54 -1.72 -33.82 22.67
N SER A 55 -1.26 -34.79 23.48
CA SER A 55 -1.98 -36.05 23.69
C SER A 55 -3.16 -35.86 24.63
N VAL A 56 -4.15 -36.76 24.57
CA VAL A 56 -5.29 -36.80 25.49
C VAL A 56 -4.81 -36.98 26.94
N ALA A 57 -3.76 -37.78 27.17
CA ALA A 57 -3.13 -37.92 28.48
C ALA A 57 -2.55 -36.60 29.01
N GLU A 58 -1.87 -35.84 28.13
CA GLU A 58 -1.30 -34.53 28.47
C GLU A 58 -2.37 -33.50 28.79
N ILE A 59 -3.46 -33.44 28.01
CA ILE A 59 -4.59 -32.56 28.26
C ILE A 59 -5.24 -32.89 29.62
N LYS A 60 -5.47 -34.18 29.90
CA LYS A 60 -6.00 -34.62 31.20
C LYS A 60 -5.07 -34.26 32.36
N ARG A 61 -3.75 -34.28 32.14
CA ARG A 61 -2.74 -33.88 33.15
C ARG A 61 -2.69 -32.36 33.38
N LEU A 62 -2.91 -31.55 32.35
CA LEU A 62 -2.98 -30.09 32.48
C LEU A 62 -4.18 -29.65 33.34
N GLY A 63 -5.26 -30.45 33.34
CA GLY A 63 -6.44 -30.21 34.16
C GLY A 63 -7.28 -29.02 33.70
N ASP A 64 -8.05 -28.46 34.62
CA ASP A 64 -8.93 -27.33 34.36
C ASP A 64 -8.21 -26.01 34.59
N PHE A 65 -8.46 -25.02 33.71
CA PHE A 65 -7.84 -23.69 33.75
C PHE A 65 -6.30 -23.70 33.76
N PRO A 66 -5.63 -24.33 32.78
CA PRO A 66 -4.18 -24.18 32.61
C PRO A 66 -3.80 -22.72 32.30
N ASP A 67 -2.50 -22.42 32.30
CA ASP A 67 -1.97 -21.09 31.96
C ASP A 67 -2.14 -20.81 30.46
N TYR A 68 -3.36 -20.42 30.07
CA TYR A 68 -3.71 -20.10 28.69
C TYR A 68 -2.95 -18.89 28.13
N PRO A 69 -2.64 -17.81 28.89
CA PRO A 69 -1.76 -16.76 28.41
C PRO A 69 -0.40 -17.29 27.93
N LYS A 70 0.23 -18.16 28.72
CA LYS A 70 1.50 -18.80 28.34
C LYS A 70 1.35 -19.74 27.16
N LEU A 71 0.31 -20.57 27.15
CA LEU A 71 0.02 -21.53 26.08
C LEU A 71 -0.29 -20.83 24.74
N SER A 72 -1.10 -19.78 24.76
CA SER A 72 -1.47 -19.02 23.57
C SER A 72 -0.35 -18.11 23.08
N GLY A 73 0.48 -17.59 23.99
CA GLY A 73 1.46 -16.54 23.70
C GLY A 73 0.87 -15.13 23.67
N VAL A 74 -0.42 -14.99 24.00
CA VAL A 74 -1.07 -13.70 24.18
C VAL A 74 -0.88 -13.26 25.63
N PRO A 75 -0.36 -12.05 25.89
CA PRO A 75 -0.18 -11.59 27.26
C PRO A 75 -1.53 -11.52 28.00
N PRO A 76 -1.56 -11.80 29.32
CA PRO A 76 -2.77 -11.62 30.11
C PRO A 76 -3.19 -10.14 30.09
N PRO A 77 -4.50 -9.83 30.18
CA PRO A 77 -4.95 -8.46 30.22
C PRO A 77 -4.48 -7.75 31.49
N ALA A 78 -4.26 -6.44 31.41
CA ALA A 78 -4.01 -5.63 32.59
C ALA A 78 -5.27 -5.56 33.47
N PRO A 79 -5.19 -5.73 34.80
CA PRO A 79 -6.33 -5.51 35.69
C PRO A 79 -6.87 -4.07 35.58
N TYR A 80 -8.19 -3.93 35.51
CA TYR A 80 -8.86 -2.62 35.45
C TYR A 80 -9.62 -2.34 36.75
N SER A 81 -8.87 -1.99 37.81
CA SER A 81 -9.44 -1.78 39.15
C SER A 81 -10.42 -0.61 39.24
N GLU A 82 -10.23 0.41 38.40
CA GLU A 82 -11.07 1.62 38.31
C GLU A 82 -12.38 1.38 37.52
N PHE A 83 -12.58 0.18 36.95
CA PHE A 83 -13.74 -0.10 36.11
C PHE A 83 -15.05 -0.06 36.90
N ASN A 84 -16.00 0.76 36.44
CA ASN A 84 -17.35 0.82 36.97
C ASN A 84 -18.35 0.34 35.92
N ILE A 85 -19.02 -0.78 36.20
CA ILE A 85 -19.97 -1.38 35.26
C ILE A 85 -21.13 -0.42 34.92
N ASP A 86 -21.61 0.36 35.87
CA ASP A 86 -22.78 1.22 35.68
C ASP A 86 -22.48 2.47 34.83
N GLN A 87 -21.19 2.79 34.64
CA GLN A 87 -20.71 3.94 33.85
C GLN A 87 -20.01 3.53 32.56
N ALA A 88 -19.73 2.23 32.36
CA ALA A 88 -18.99 1.74 31.22
C ALA A 88 -19.80 1.90 29.92
N LEU A 89 -19.22 2.59 28.93
CA LEU A 89 -19.79 2.73 27.58
C LEU A 89 -19.00 1.86 26.59
N PRO A 90 -19.67 1.36 25.52
CA PRO A 90 -18.96 0.69 24.44
C PRO A 90 -17.90 1.60 23.82
N ARG A 91 -16.77 1.03 23.37
CA ARG A 91 -15.85 1.75 22.51
C ARG A 91 -16.57 2.18 21.22
N PRO A 92 -16.28 3.39 20.68
CA PRO A 92 -16.88 3.85 19.43
C PRO A 92 -16.25 3.11 18.25
N TYR A 93 -16.75 1.92 17.95
CA TYR A 93 -16.32 1.16 16.79
C TYR A 93 -16.80 1.85 15.51
N ARG A 94 -15.85 2.37 14.71
CA ARG A 94 -16.09 3.06 13.43
C ARG A 94 -15.35 2.35 12.31
N PRO A 95 -15.92 1.27 11.72
CA PRO A 95 -15.26 0.52 10.65
C PRO A 95 -15.37 1.24 9.28
N PHE A 96 -15.46 2.57 9.28
CA PHE A 96 -15.54 3.39 8.09
C PHE A 96 -14.16 3.84 7.66
N ARG A 97 -13.93 3.86 6.35
CA ARG A 97 -12.71 4.37 5.71
C ARG A 97 -13.12 5.19 4.49
N TRP A 98 -12.37 6.25 4.19
CA TRP A 98 -12.64 7.12 3.04
C TRP A 98 -12.54 6.38 1.70
N ALA A 99 -11.64 5.40 1.60
CA ALA A 99 -11.64 4.37 0.56
C ALA A 99 -12.27 3.08 1.13
N TYR A 100 -13.51 2.79 0.77
CA TYR A 100 -14.25 1.65 1.30
C TYR A 100 -14.22 0.46 0.33
N HIS A 101 -13.23 -0.40 0.50
CA HIS A 101 -13.14 -1.73 -0.13
C HIS A 101 -13.44 -2.80 0.93
N GLN A 102 -14.17 -3.88 0.58
CA GLN A 102 -14.41 -5.01 1.49
C GLN A 102 -13.16 -5.91 1.57
N THR A 103 -12.01 -5.33 1.95
CA THR A 103 -10.90 -6.12 2.48
C THR A 103 -11.29 -6.56 3.90
N MET A 104 -10.77 -7.69 4.39
CA MET A 104 -11.17 -8.21 5.72
C MET A 104 -10.86 -7.25 6.89
N SER A 105 -10.24 -6.09 6.64
CA SER A 105 -10.00 -5.00 7.59
C SER A 105 -9.46 -5.49 8.93
N LEU A 106 -8.61 -6.52 8.86
CA LEU A 106 -8.05 -7.18 10.01
C LEU A 106 -6.99 -6.27 10.63
N THR A 107 -7.14 -6.01 11.92
CA THR A 107 -6.13 -5.35 12.74
C THR A 107 -5.68 -6.31 13.83
N LYS A 108 -4.52 -6.06 14.44
CA LYS A 108 -4.08 -6.83 15.60
C LYS A 108 -5.08 -6.63 16.74
N MET A 109 -5.52 -7.72 17.37
CA MET A 109 -6.38 -7.62 18.55
C MET A 109 -5.59 -7.04 19.73
N GLU A 110 -6.17 -6.05 20.40
CA GLU A 110 -5.62 -5.54 21.65
C GLU A 110 -6.00 -6.49 22.81
N PRO A 111 -5.02 -7.10 23.52
CA PRO A 111 -5.34 -8.12 24.52
C PRO A 111 -6.27 -7.64 25.63
N ASP A 112 -6.13 -6.39 26.11
CA ASP A 112 -6.95 -5.81 27.19
C ASP A 112 -8.44 -5.66 26.85
N TRP A 113 -8.77 -5.73 25.57
CA TRP A 113 -10.08 -5.43 25.01
C TRP A 113 -10.70 -6.65 24.31
N TRP A 114 -10.35 -7.88 24.74
CA TRP A 114 -10.95 -9.08 24.17
C TRP A 114 -12.43 -9.25 24.56
N LEU A 115 -12.76 -9.19 25.87
CA LEU A 115 -14.15 -9.26 26.34
C LEU A 115 -14.53 -7.94 27.01
N GLU A 116 -15.38 -7.16 26.34
CA GLU A 116 -15.76 -5.84 26.81
C GLU A 116 -17.08 -5.85 27.58
N LEU A 117 -17.09 -5.22 28.76
CA LEU A 117 -18.29 -5.05 29.57
C LEU A 117 -18.79 -3.61 29.48
N GLU A 118 -20.10 -3.45 29.45
CA GLU A 118 -20.80 -2.17 29.29
C GLU A 118 -21.89 -2.04 30.35
N ASN A 119 -22.41 -0.84 30.56
CA ASN A 119 -23.54 -0.57 31.45
C ASN A 119 -24.82 -1.34 31.08
N THR A 120 -24.92 -1.82 29.84
CA THR A 120 -25.99 -2.70 29.37
C THR A 120 -25.79 -4.18 29.72
N TYR A 121 -24.69 -4.57 30.36
CA TYR A 121 -24.34 -5.97 30.61
C TYR A 121 -25.48 -6.78 31.26
N ARG A 122 -26.13 -6.23 32.28
CA ARG A 122 -27.23 -6.91 33.01
C ARG A 122 -28.40 -7.23 32.08
N SER A 123 -28.85 -6.24 31.31
CA SER A 123 -29.96 -6.41 30.37
C SER A 123 -29.56 -7.27 29.18
N ARG A 124 -28.32 -7.15 28.71
CA ARG A 124 -27.80 -7.96 27.60
C ARG A 124 -27.74 -9.44 27.96
N ILE A 125 -27.22 -9.81 29.13
CA ILE A 125 -27.20 -11.21 29.56
C ILE A 125 -28.62 -11.75 29.71
N ALA A 126 -29.54 -10.99 30.32
CA ALA A 126 -30.94 -11.40 30.43
C ALA A 126 -31.59 -11.62 29.05
N GLN A 127 -31.40 -10.69 28.11
CA GLN A 127 -31.92 -10.80 26.75
C GLN A 127 -31.38 -12.04 26.02
N ARG A 128 -30.08 -12.32 26.12
CA ARG A 128 -29.44 -13.50 25.50
C ARG A 128 -30.04 -14.80 26.04
N LYS A 129 -30.30 -14.87 27.35
CA LYS A 129 -30.95 -16.04 27.97
C LYS A 129 -32.37 -16.22 27.48
N SER A 130 -33.16 -15.14 27.39
CA SER A 130 -34.52 -15.20 26.83
C SER A 130 -34.53 -15.65 25.38
N LEU A 131 -33.59 -15.18 24.54
CA LEU A 131 -33.45 -15.64 23.16
C LEU A 131 -33.15 -17.15 23.07
N TYR A 132 -32.34 -17.68 23.99
CA TYR A 132 -32.10 -19.13 24.05
C TYR A 132 -33.32 -19.91 24.55
N GLU A 133 -34.04 -19.40 25.54
CA GLU A 133 -35.30 -20.00 26.01
C GLU A 133 -36.36 -20.06 24.89
N GLU A 134 -36.42 -19.03 24.04
CA GLU A 134 -37.37 -18.93 22.94
C GLU A 134 -36.97 -19.74 21.70
N HIS A 135 -35.70 -19.67 21.29
CA HIS A 135 -35.24 -20.19 20.00
C HIS A 135 -34.35 -21.45 20.08
N GLY A 136 -33.93 -21.84 21.28
CA GLY A 136 -33.17 -23.07 21.55
C GLY A 136 -31.94 -23.24 20.65
N GLU A 137 -31.90 -24.34 19.90
CA GLU A 137 -30.79 -24.71 19.02
C GLU A 137 -30.52 -23.68 17.91
N SER A 138 -31.50 -22.84 17.57
CA SER A 138 -31.34 -21.80 16.55
C SER A 138 -30.32 -20.73 16.95
N VAL A 139 -30.05 -20.55 18.25
CA VAL A 139 -29.05 -19.57 18.73
C VAL A 139 -27.88 -20.23 19.47
N LEU A 140 -28.02 -21.46 19.95
CA LEU A 140 -26.95 -22.15 20.68
C LEU A 140 -27.01 -23.65 20.41
N GLN A 141 -25.98 -24.16 19.73
CA GLN A 141 -25.87 -25.58 19.37
C GLN A 141 -24.42 -26.03 19.41
N TRP A 142 -24.21 -27.32 19.66
CA TRP A 142 -22.91 -27.97 19.54
C TRP A 142 -23.07 -29.39 19.01
N LEU A 143 -22.06 -29.85 18.28
CA LEU A 143 -21.99 -31.19 17.72
C LEU A 143 -20.89 -32.01 18.42
N PRO A 144 -20.96 -33.35 18.40
CA PRO A 144 -19.94 -34.22 18.99
C PRO A 144 -18.52 -33.89 18.49
N GLY A 145 -17.53 -34.04 19.36
CA GLY A 145 -16.12 -33.71 19.11
C GLY A 145 -15.72 -32.27 19.49
N SER A 146 -16.70 -31.39 19.74
CA SER A 146 -16.47 -29.98 20.11
C SER A 146 -16.18 -29.75 21.60
N GLU A 147 -16.23 -30.78 22.43
CA GLU A 147 -16.20 -30.68 23.89
C GLU A 147 -14.95 -29.98 24.42
N LEU A 148 -13.77 -30.32 23.88
CA LEU A 148 -12.50 -29.70 24.28
C LEU A 148 -12.47 -28.21 23.92
N ALA A 149 -12.88 -27.86 22.71
CA ALA A 149 -12.86 -26.49 22.21
C ALA A 149 -13.86 -25.60 22.98
N CYS A 150 -15.05 -26.12 23.27
CA CYS A 150 -16.05 -25.45 24.10
C CYS A 150 -15.53 -25.21 25.53
N LYS A 151 -14.92 -26.23 26.15
CA LYS A 151 -14.32 -26.13 27.49
C LYS A 151 -13.19 -25.09 27.51
N GLU A 152 -12.25 -25.22 26.59
CA GLU A 152 -11.09 -24.33 26.49
C GLU A 152 -11.50 -22.86 26.31
N LEU A 153 -12.43 -22.58 25.40
CA LEU A 153 -12.93 -21.23 25.19
C LEU A 153 -13.57 -20.66 26.46
N MET A 154 -14.42 -21.45 27.14
CA MET A 154 -15.03 -21.05 28.41
C MET A 154 -13.96 -20.69 29.44
N GLU A 155 -12.97 -21.56 29.64
CA GLU A 155 -11.93 -21.33 30.65
C GLU A 155 -11.10 -20.07 30.34
N MET A 156 -10.73 -19.86 29.07
CA MET A 156 -10.02 -18.66 28.64
C MET A 156 -10.83 -17.39 28.89
N CYS A 157 -12.14 -17.40 28.59
CA CYS A 157 -13.02 -16.27 28.83
C CYS A 157 -13.16 -15.95 30.33
N LEU A 158 -13.33 -16.96 31.18
CA LEU A 158 -13.46 -16.75 32.62
C LEU A 158 -12.15 -16.28 33.27
N GLN A 159 -10.99 -16.80 32.83
CA GLN A 159 -9.69 -16.28 33.26
C GLN A 159 -9.51 -14.82 32.85
N PHE A 160 -9.93 -14.47 31.63
CA PHE A 160 -9.90 -13.10 31.15
C PHE A 160 -10.73 -12.19 32.06
N LEU A 161 -11.99 -12.55 32.34
CA LEU A 161 -12.88 -11.76 33.20
C LEU A 161 -12.33 -11.60 34.62
N CYS A 162 -11.79 -12.67 35.23
CA CYS A 162 -11.19 -12.62 36.56
C CYS A 162 -9.93 -11.73 36.60
N THR A 163 -9.14 -11.72 35.52
CA THR A 163 -7.90 -10.94 35.46
C THR A 163 -8.18 -9.47 35.15
N ARG A 164 -9.03 -9.19 34.16
CA ARG A 164 -9.35 -7.83 33.71
C ARG A 164 -10.28 -7.11 34.68
N TYR A 165 -11.26 -7.79 35.27
CA TYR A 165 -12.29 -7.22 36.15
C TYR A 165 -12.35 -7.92 37.51
N PRO A 166 -11.25 -7.95 38.29
CA PRO A 166 -11.11 -8.78 39.50
C PRO A 166 -12.09 -8.43 40.62
N HIS A 167 -12.63 -7.21 40.65
CA HIS A 167 -13.64 -6.81 41.64
C HIS A 167 -15.01 -7.46 41.37
N TYR A 168 -15.32 -7.78 40.11
CA TYR A 168 -16.63 -8.30 39.70
C TYR A 168 -16.65 -9.80 39.49
N PHE A 169 -15.52 -10.40 39.14
CA PHE A 169 -15.44 -11.82 38.83
C PHE A 169 -14.34 -12.49 39.62
N SER A 170 -14.62 -13.70 40.10
CA SER A 170 -13.61 -14.56 40.69
C SER A 170 -13.93 -16.02 40.44
N LEU A 171 -12.87 -16.81 40.30
CA LEU A 171 -12.92 -18.26 40.29
C LEU A 171 -12.35 -18.75 41.62
N ALA A 172 -13.09 -19.62 42.32
CA ALA A 172 -12.63 -20.19 43.58
C ALA A 172 -11.39 -21.09 43.37
N ASP A 173 -10.64 -21.34 44.44
CA ASP A 173 -9.41 -22.15 44.41
C ASP A 173 -9.64 -23.57 43.88
N ASP A 174 -10.86 -24.10 44.03
CA ASP A 174 -11.26 -25.39 43.49
C ASP A 174 -11.43 -25.41 41.95
N ARG A 175 -11.35 -24.23 41.31
CA ARG A 175 -11.54 -23.97 39.89
C ARG A 175 -12.91 -24.39 39.34
N LYS A 176 -13.91 -24.58 40.20
CA LYS A 176 -15.27 -25.00 39.82
C LYS A 176 -16.27 -23.89 40.05
N THR A 177 -16.12 -23.16 41.15
CA THR A 177 -17.09 -22.15 41.54
C THR A 177 -16.72 -20.80 40.93
N PHE A 178 -17.50 -20.33 39.96
CA PHE A 178 -17.35 -19.01 39.36
C PHE A 178 -18.39 -18.04 39.95
N GLU A 179 -17.91 -16.91 40.46
CA GLU A 179 -18.73 -15.84 41.03
C GLU A 179 -18.77 -14.65 40.08
N ASN A 180 -19.97 -14.19 39.77
CA ASN A 180 -20.25 -12.98 39.01
C ASN A 180 -21.03 -12.02 39.89
N ARG A 181 -20.33 -11.06 40.49
CA ARG A 181 -20.87 -10.08 41.44
C ARG A 181 -21.68 -8.99 40.76
N ILE A 182 -21.52 -8.81 39.45
CA ILE A 182 -22.42 -7.94 38.70
C ILE A 182 -23.82 -8.56 38.81
N LEU A 183 -24.02 -9.79 38.34
CA LEU A 183 -25.34 -10.44 38.36
C LEU A 183 -25.77 -10.98 39.74
N GLY A 184 -24.88 -10.95 40.74
CA GLY A 184 -25.14 -11.55 42.05
C GLY A 184 -25.28 -13.08 41.97
N SER A 185 -24.59 -13.71 41.03
CA SER A 185 -24.73 -15.14 40.75
C SER A 185 -23.44 -15.90 41.06
N THR A 186 -23.62 -17.14 41.50
CA THR A 186 -22.53 -18.09 41.74
C THR A 186 -22.92 -19.41 41.10
N GLN A 187 -22.05 -19.98 40.28
CA GLN A 187 -22.34 -21.25 39.62
C GLN A 187 -21.12 -22.16 39.55
N ASP A 188 -21.41 -23.46 39.57
CA ASP A 188 -20.44 -24.51 39.30
C ASP A 188 -20.32 -24.69 37.78
N VAL A 189 -19.18 -24.29 37.21
CA VAL A 189 -18.95 -24.31 35.76
C VAL A 189 -18.84 -25.72 35.18
N THR A 190 -18.71 -26.75 36.04
CA THR A 190 -18.63 -28.16 35.60
C THR A 190 -20.00 -28.83 35.44
N LYS A 191 -21.07 -28.22 35.98
CA LYS A 191 -22.43 -28.78 35.96
C LYS A 191 -23.24 -28.41 34.72
N LYS A 192 -22.77 -27.46 33.91
CA LYS A 192 -23.43 -27.00 32.68
C LYS A 192 -22.50 -27.19 31.49
N HIS A 193 -23.08 -27.25 30.29
CA HIS A 193 -22.29 -27.20 29.07
C HIS A 193 -21.50 -25.87 29.02
N PRO A 194 -20.22 -25.86 28.57
CA PRO A 194 -19.40 -24.64 28.57
C PRO A 194 -20.02 -23.44 27.84
N LEU A 195 -20.75 -23.67 26.73
CA LEU A 195 -21.45 -22.60 26.03
C LEU A 195 -22.59 -21.97 26.86
N LEU A 196 -23.24 -22.72 27.75
CA LEU A 196 -24.26 -22.19 28.65
C LEU A 196 -23.64 -21.37 29.78
N VAL A 197 -22.44 -21.74 30.24
CA VAL A 197 -21.66 -20.92 31.18
C VAL A 197 -21.29 -19.57 30.55
N LEU A 198 -20.89 -19.58 29.28
CA LEU A 198 -20.65 -18.36 28.50
C LEU A 198 -21.94 -17.55 28.30
N LEU A 199 -23.08 -18.19 27.97
CA LEU A 199 -24.39 -17.53 27.86
C LEU A 199 -24.77 -16.76 29.13
N ASP A 200 -24.50 -17.36 30.29
CA ASP A 200 -24.84 -16.80 31.60
C ASP A 200 -23.92 -15.63 32.02
N ASN A 201 -22.74 -15.44 31.40
CA ASN A 201 -21.72 -14.52 31.94
C ASN A 201 -21.00 -13.62 30.93
N VAL A 202 -20.98 -13.97 29.64
CA VAL A 202 -20.22 -13.24 28.61
C VAL A 202 -21.21 -12.60 27.64
N PRO A 203 -21.11 -11.27 27.38
CA PRO A 203 -22.10 -10.57 26.57
C PRO A 203 -21.89 -10.78 25.05
N GLU A 204 -20.83 -11.47 24.67
CA GLU A 204 -20.39 -11.68 23.30
C GLU A 204 -20.78 -13.07 22.77
N ASP A 205 -20.93 -13.17 21.46
CA ASP A 205 -21.20 -14.41 20.74
C ASP A 205 -19.91 -15.12 20.33
N PHE A 206 -20.02 -16.43 20.12
CA PHE A 206 -18.92 -17.27 19.71
C PHE A 206 -19.35 -18.31 18.67
N ALA A 207 -18.58 -18.44 17.60
CA ALA A 207 -18.65 -19.55 16.65
C ALA A 207 -17.31 -20.30 16.64
N ILE A 208 -17.36 -21.61 16.83
CA ILE A 208 -16.20 -22.48 16.99
C ILE A 208 -16.09 -23.40 15.78
N MET A 209 -14.98 -23.25 15.04
CA MET A 209 -14.65 -24.08 13.89
C MET A 209 -13.63 -25.14 14.30
N LEU A 210 -13.95 -26.40 14.02
CA LEU A 210 -13.06 -27.54 14.26
C LEU A 210 -12.41 -28.00 12.95
N ARG A 211 -11.13 -28.35 13.02
CA ARG A 211 -10.42 -28.98 11.92
C ARG A 211 -10.84 -30.44 11.81
N ASN A 212 -11.34 -30.84 10.65
CA ASN A 212 -11.59 -32.23 10.34
C ASN A 212 -10.23 -32.97 10.18
N PRO A 213 -9.95 -34.02 10.96
CA PRO A 213 -8.68 -34.74 10.90
C PRO A 213 -8.45 -35.47 9.57
N GLU A 214 -9.52 -35.91 8.90
CA GLU A 214 -9.45 -36.66 7.64
C GLU A 214 -9.23 -35.74 6.43
N THR A 215 -9.88 -34.58 6.43
CA THR A 215 -9.88 -33.68 5.26
C THR A 215 -9.01 -32.43 5.44
N GLY A 216 -8.77 -32.00 6.68
CA GLY A 216 -8.05 -30.77 7.01
C GLY A 216 -8.91 -29.49 6.99
N TYR A 217 -10.16 -29.56 6.52
CA TYR A 217 -11.06 -28.41 6.45
C TYR A 217 -11.63 -28.04 7.83
N TYR A 218 -11.92 -26.76 8.02
CA TYR A 218 -12.56 -26.24 9.23
C TYR A 218 -14.09 -26.18 9.06
N GLN A 219 -14.83 -26.77 10.00
CA GLN A 219 -16.30 -26.81 9.98
C GLN A 219 -16.87 -26.20 11.26
N PHE A 220 -18.01 -25.52 11.14
CA PHE A 220 -18.70 -24.90 12.27
C PHE A 220 -19.35 -25.98 13.14
N ARG A 221 -18.77 -26.29 14.30
CA ARG A 221 -19.21 -27.43 15.14
C ARG A 221 -19.88 -27.03 16.44
N ALA A 222 -19.66 -25.82 16.92
CA ALA A 222 -20.32 -25.34 18.13
C ALA A 222 -20.38 -23.82 18.16
N GLY A 223 -21.46 -23.25 18.68
CA GLY A 223 -21.57 -21.81 18.81
C GLY A 223 -22.73 -21.36 19.67
N MET A 224 -22.62 -20.12 20.14
CA MET A 224 -23.66 -19.36 20.83
C MET A 224 -23.72 -17.99 20.14
N ILE A 225 -24.77 -17.78 19.36
CA ILE A 225 -24.93 -16.66 18.44
C ILE A 225 -26.31 -16.05 18.66
N CYS A 226 -26.38 -15.13 19.61
CA CYS A 226 -27.60 -14.40 19.95
C CYS A 226 -27.77 -13.11 19.15
N SER A 227 -26.84 -12.78 18.25
CA SER A 227 -26.86 -11.55 17.45
C SER A 227 -26.91 -11.75 15.93
N ALA A 228 -27.44 -12.88 15.43
CA ALA A 228 -27.55 -13.12 13.99
C ALA A 228 -28.66 -12.30 13.31
N LEU A 229 -28.40 -11.84 12.07
CA LEU A 229 -29.37 -11.17 11.19
C LEU A 229 -29.48 -11.93 9.86
N GLY A 230 -30.69 -12.37 9.50
CA GLY A 230 -30.98 -13.08 8.25
C GLY A 230 -30.46 -14.53 8.21
N TRP A 231 -30.02 -15.09 9.34
CA TRP A 231 -29.62 -16.49 9.49
C TRP A 231 -29.68 -16.92 10.96
N ASN A 232 -29.47 -18.21 11.23
CA ASN A 232 -29.43 -18.77 12.59
C ASN A 232 -28.39 -19.92 12.67
N VAL A 233 -28.02 -20.34 13.89
CA VAL A 233 -26.99 -21.37 14.09
C VAL A 233 -27.33 -22.65 13.35
N THR A 234 -28.58 -23.12 13.45
CA THR A 234 -29.07 -24.34 12.80
C THR A 234 -28.86 -24.32 11.28
N SER A 235 -29.02 -23.18 10.62
CA SER A 235 -28.85 -23.09 9.17
C SER A 235 -27.40 -23.10 8.69
N LYS A 236 -26.43 -22.95 9.61
CA LYS A 236 -24.99 -22.87 9.31
C LYS A 236 -24.17 -23.97 9.98
N ILE A 237 -24.67 -24.61 11.03
CA ILE A 237 -23.96 -25.66 11.77
C ILE A 237 -23.54 -26.80 10.82
N ASN A 238 -22.39 -27.39 11.09
CA ASN A 238 -21.69 -28.40 10.28
C ASN A 238 -21.20 -27.93 8.90
N GLY A 239 -21.53 -26.71 8.48
CA GLY A 239 -21.02 -26.11 7.25
C GLY A 239 -19.52 -25.84 7.31
N GLN A 240 -18.86 -25.99 6.16
CA GLN A 240 -17.50 -25.51 5.97
C GLN A 240 -17.46 -23.99 5.90
N LEU A 241 -16.27 -23.41 6.06
CA LEU A 241 -16.11 -21.97 6.15
C LEU A 241 -16.60 -21.23 4.88
N ASP A 242 -16.33 -21.76 3.70
CA ASP A 242 -16.84 -21.27 2.42
C ASP A 242 -18.38 -21.34 2.35
N GLN A 243 -18.96 -22.46 2.78
CA GLN A 243 -20.40 -22.70 2.77
C GLN A 243 -21.15 -21.74 3.71
N ILE A 244 -20.62 -21.50 4.92
CA ILE A 244 -21.29 -20.62 5.87
C ILE A 244 -21.24 -19.14 5.42
N HIS A 245 -20.24 -18.77 4.61
CA HIS A 245 -20.06 -17.41 4.09
C HIS A 245 -20.47 -17.24 2.61
N ALA A 246 -21.05 -18.26 1.97
CA ALA A 246 -21.47 -18.22 0.56
C ALA A 246 -22.30 -16.98 0.13
N PRO A 247 -23.17 -16.39 0.98
CA PRO A 247 -23.92 -15.18 0.62
C PRO A 247 -23.09 -13.90 0.55
N ILE A 248 -21.82 -13.91 1.01
CA ILE A 248 -20.95 -12.74 1.04
C ILE A 248 -20.22 -12.62 -0.31
N PRO A 249 -20.35 -11.50 -1.04
CA PRO A 249 -19.58 -11.25 -2.25
C PRO A 249 -18.07 -11.39 -2.01
N ASP A 250 -17.34 -11.92 -2.99
CA ASP A 250 -15.86 -11.99 -3.02
C ASP A 250 -15.19 -12.86 -1.93
N TYR A 251 -15.92 -13.78 -1.29
CA TYR A 251 -15.39 -14.61 -0.19
C TYR A 251 -14.57 -15.85 -0.60
N LYS A 252 -14.26 -16.07 -1.89
CA LYS A 252 -13.63 -17.32 -2.37
C LYS A 252 -12.33 -17.69 -1.60
N GLU A 253 -12.41 -18.87 -0.97
CA GLU A 253 -11.47 -19.68 -0.18
C GLU A 253 -10.17 -19.06 0.38
N LYS A 254 -10.21 -18.63 1.66
CA LYS A 254 -9.04 -18.37 2.52
C LYS A 254 -8.66 -19.56 3.42
N MET A 255 -8.86 -20.82 2.97
CA MET A 255 -8.70 -22.00 3.84
C MET A 255 -7.27 -22.18 4.39
N GLN A 256 -6.23 -21.81 3.63
CA GLN A 256 -4.84 -21.85 4.09
C GLN A 256 -4.57 -20.90 5.27
N PHE A 257 -5.27 -19.76 5.33
CA PHE A 257 -5.12 -18.78 6.40
C PHE A 257 -5.44 -19.41 7.77
N PHE A 258 -6.55 -20.14 7.86
CA PHE A 258 -7.00 -20.78 9.10
C PHE A 258 -6.17 -21.98 9.50
N ALA A 259 -5.52 -22.67 8.57
CA ALA A 259 -4.58 -23.74 8.89
C ALA A 259 -3.25 -23.21 9.47
N LYS A 260 -2.78 -22.05 8.98
CA LYS A 260 -1.47 -21.47 9.36
C LYS A 260 -1.55 -20.42 10.48
N MET A 261 -2.74 -19.95 10.86
CA MET A 261 -2.93 -18.94 11.90
C MET A 261 -2.22 -19.35 13.21
N ALA A 262 -1.40 -18.47 13.80
CA ALA A 262 -0.75 -18.73 15.08
C ALA A 262 -1.66 -18.35 16.26
N THR A 263 -1.45 -18.97 17.43
CA THR A 263 -2.25 -18.71 18.63
C THR A 263 -1.92 -17.36 19.29
N ASP A 264 -0.72 -16.81 19.05
CA ASP A 264 -0.18 -15.61 19.70
C ASP A 264 -0.49 -14.30 18.96
N LYS A 265 -1.17 -14.41 17.82
CA LYS A 265 -1.54 -13.27 16.96
C LYS A 265 -3.04 -13.25 16.66
N PRO A 266 -3.91 -13.10 17.68
CA PRO A 266 -5.33 -12.86 17.44
C PRO A 266 -5.53 -11.54 16.70
N ILE A 267 -6.59 -11.47 15.92
CA ILE A 267 -6.93 -10.33 15.06
C ILE A 267 -8.37 -9.89 15.31
N GLN A 268 -8.70 -8.66 14.93
CA GLN A 268 -10.02 -8.06 15.11
C GLN A 268 -10.47 -7.26 13.87
N ARG A 269 -11.78 -7.09 13.68
CA ARG A 269 -12.41 -6.26 12.65
C ARG A 269 -13.80 -5.80 13.08
N GLY A 270 -14.40 -4.82 12.40
CA GLY A 270 -15.80 -4.44 12.58
C GLY A 270 -16.59 -4.59 11.28
N SER A 271 -17.67 -5.38 11.29
CA SER A 271 -18.68 -5.35 10.21
C SER A 271 -19.80 -4.41 10.62
N TRP A 272 -20.32 -3.62 9.70
CA TRP A 272 -21.37 -2.65 10.02
C TRP A 272 -22.59 -2.76 9.12
N GLY A 273 -23.70 -2.17 9.57
CA GLY A 273 -24.94 -1.94 8.83
C GLY A 273 -25.72 -0.78 9.47
N LEU A 274 -26.75 -0.28 8.78
CA LEU A 274 -27.68 0.70 9.36
C LEU A 274 -29.04 0.03 9.53
N GLU A 275 -29.63 0.15 10.72
CA GLU A 275 -30.82 -0.59 11.09
C GLU A 275 -31.88 0.32 11.70
N VAL A 276 -33.15 -0.09 11.53
CA VAL A 276 -34.27 0.44 12.29
C VAL A 276 -34.28 -0.25 13.67
N ASP A 277 -34.29 0.54 14.73
CA ASP A 277 -34.14 0.17 16.13
C ASP A 277 -32.83 -0.60 16.41
N GLN A 278 -32.85 -1.52 17.37
CA GLN A 278 -31.67 -2.30 17.77
C GLN A 278 -31.93 -3.81 17.68
N PRO A 279 -32.23 -4.35 16.48
CA PRO A 279 -32.52 -5.78 16.32
C PRO A 279 -31.26 -6.59 16.64
N LEU A 280 -31.25 -7.26 17.79
CA LEU A 280 -30.14 -8.10 18.18
C LEU A 280 -30.14 -9.39 17.36
N TYR A 281 -31.25 -10.14 17.41
CA TYR A 281 -31.48 -11.38 16.69
C TYR A 281 -32.67 -11.22 15.74
N MET A 282 -32.50 -11.57 14.48
CA MET A 282 -33.54 -11.47 13.45
C MET A 282 -33.37 -12.64 12.47
N PRO A 283 -33.90 -13.84 12.78
CA PRO A 283 -33.81 -14.99 11.90
C PRO A 283 -34.64 -14.80 10.62
N PRO A 284 -34.45 -15.63 9.57
CA PRO A 284 -35.25 -15.54 8.35
C PRO A 284 -36.75 -15.60 8.64
N GLY A 285 -37.51 -14.62 8.13
CA GLY A 285 -38.96 -14.52 8.32
C GLY A 285 -39.41 -13.78 9.58
N ASP A 286 -38.48 -13.23 10.37
CA ASP A 286 -38.81 -12.35 11.49
C ASP A 286 -39.61 -11.12 11.02
N PRO A 287 -40.69 -10.71 11.72
CA PRO A 287 -41.47 -9.54 11.33
C PRO A 287 -40.66 -8.25 11.17
N HIS A 288 -39.57 -8.09 11.94
CA HIS A 288 -38.67 -6.93 11.86
C HIS A 288 -37.89 -6.88 10.55
N GLU A 289 -37.66 -8.03 9.90
CA GLU A 289 -36.97 -8.11 8.60
C GLU A 289 -37.70 -7.28 7.53
N LYS A 290 -39.03 -7.18 7.63
CA LYS A 290 -39.87 -6.41 6.69
C LYS A 290 -39.51 -4.92 6.65
N TYR A 291 -38.92 -4.37 7.72
CA TYR A 291 -38.44 -2.99 7.69
C TYR A 291 -37.33 -2.78 6.66
N ARG A 292 -36.67 -3.84 6.19
CA ARG A 292 -35.64 -3.78 5.15
C ARG A 292 -36.19 -3.77 3.72
N ASP A 293 -37.48 -4.07 3.55
CA ASP A 293 -38.08 -4.25 2.22
C ASP A 293 -38.68 -2.96 1.64
N TYR A 294 -38.89 -1.92 2.47
CA TYR A 294 -39.49 -0.66 2.05
C TYR A 294 -39.01 0.53 2.89
N GLN A 295 -39.11 1.73 2.32
CA GLN A 295 -38.86 2.99 3.02
C GLN A 295 -40.18 3.53 3.61
N SER A 296 -40.33 3.49 4.93
CA SER A 296 -41.52 4.02 5.61
C SER A 296 -41.49 5.55 5.71
N ALA A 297 -42.57 6.21 5.33
CA ALA A 297 -42.72 7.66 5.52
C ALA A 297 -42.86 8.07 7.01
N GLU A 298 -43.16 7.11 7.89
CA GLU A 298 -43.31 7.31 9.34
C GLU A 298 -42.00 7.06 10.12
N LEU A 299 -40.93 6.62 9.44
CA LEU A 299 -39.64 6.38 10.09
C LEU A 299 -39.01 7.72 10.52
N THR A 300 -38.58 7.79 11.78
CA THR A 300 -37.87 8.95 12.33
C THR A 300 -36.43 8.58 12.69
N VAL A 301 -35.53 9.58 12.76
CA VAL A 301 -34.09 9.35 12.95
C VAL A 301 -33.74 8.78 14.32
N GLU A 302 -34.58 9.00 15.33
CA GLU A 302 -34.44 8.43 16.69
C GLU A 302 -34.49 6.90 16.68
N ARG A 303 -35.08 6.33 15.62
CA ARG A 303 -35.15 4.89 15.39
C ARG A 303 -34.05 4.38 14.46
N CYS A 304 -33.12 5.21 13.99
CA CYS A 304 -32.04 4.79 13.11
C CYS A 304 -30.73 4.63 13.90
N TYR A 305 -30.10 3.46 13.75
CA TYR A 305 -28.87 3.11 14.47
C TYR A 305 -27.81 2.62 13.49
N LEU A 306 -26.56 3.01 13.75
CA LEU A 306 -25.40 2.27 13.26
C LEU A 306 -25.26 1.00 14.09
N ARG A 307 -25.36 -0.16 13.44
CA ARG A 307 -24.99 -1.43 14.03
C ARG A 307 -23.55 -1.76 13.61
N VAL A 308 -22.69 -2.04 14.58
CA VAL A 308 -21.37 -2.62 14.35
C VAL A 308 -21.27 -3.96 15.05
N ASP A 309 -21.09 -5.02 14.28
CA ASP A 309 -20.64 -6.32 14.75
C ASP A 309 -19.12 -6.27 14.87
N TRP A 310 -18.62 -5.93 16.06
CA TRP A 310 -17.19 -6.03 16.36
C TRP A 310 -16.83 -7.50 16.49
N GLN A 311 -15.80 -7.95 15.78
CA GLN A 311 -15.44 -9.36 15.68
C GLN A 311 -13.97 -9.59 15.97
N THR A 312 -13.65 -10.60 16.78
CA THR A 312 -12.29 -11.11 16.95
C THR A 312 -12.17 -12.51 16.37
N LEU A 313 -10.96 -12.85 15.93
CA LEU A 313 -10.62 -14.17 15.41
C LEU A 313 -9.37 -14.67 16.14
N ARG A 314 -9.43 -15.90 16.65
CA ARG A 314 -8.27 -16.52 17.31
C ARG A 314 -8.23 -18.04 17.18
N ARG A 315 -7.02 -18.60 17.29
CA ARG A 315 -6.81 -20.04 17.47
C ARG A 315 -6.69 -20.36 18.97
N LEU A 316 -7.39 -21.41 19.38
CA LEU A 316 -7.27 -21.99 20.72
C LEU A 316 -6.00 -22.87 20.82
N PRO A 317 -5.16 -22.69 21.86
CA PRO A 317 -3.85 -23.37 21.94
C PRO A 317 -3.89 -24.89 22.20
N LEU A 318 -4.95 -25.45 22.80
CA LEU A 318 -5.09 -26.88 23.04
C LEU A 318 -5.91 -27.56 21.94
N SER A 319 -7.14 -27.13 21.66
CA SER A 319 -7.98 -27.79 20.66
C SER A 319 -7.54 -27.52 19.21
N ALA A 320 -6.73 -26.47 19.00
CA ALA A 320 -6.39 -25.88 17.69
C ALA A 320 -7.59 -25.37 16.88
N SER A 321 -8.77 -25.27 17.51
CA SER A 321 -9.98 -24.73 16.91
C SER A 321 -9.84 -23.24 16.64
N ILE A 322 -10.57 -22.76 15.64
CA ILE A 322 -10.69 -21.35 15.33
C ILE A 322 -11.97 -20.82 15.97
N VAL A 323 -11.88 -19.71 16.68
CA VAL A 323 -13.03 -19.05 17.31
C VAL A 323 -13.23 -17.69 16.66
N PHE A 324 -14.41 -17.52 16.05
CA PHE A 324 -14.95 -16.22 15.72
C PHE A 324 -15.75 -15.75 16.93
N ASN A 325 -15.40 -14.58 17.42
CA ASN A 325 -16.11 -13.92 18.50
C ASN A 325 -16.72 -12.66 17.94
N PHE A 326 -17.94 -12.29 18.36
CA PHE A 326 -18.53 -11.04 17.91
C PHE A 326 -19.52 -10.42 18.90
N LYS A 327 -19.61 -9.10 18.85
CA LYS A 327 -20.47 -8.27 19.70
C LYS A 327 -21.17 -7.23 18.84
N ALA A 328 -22.50 -7.24 18.88
CA ALA A 328 -23.31 -6.21 18.22
C ALA A 328 -23.42 -4.97 19.12
N VAL A 329 -22.90 -3.85 18.61
CA VAL A 329 -22.95 -2.52 19.24
C VAL A 329 -23.87 -1.63 18.40
N PHE A 330 -24.77 -0.91 19.05
CA PHE A 330 -25.70 0.00 18.39
C PHE A 330 -25.39 1.43 18.82
N THR A 331 -25.11 2.30 17.86
CA THR A 331 -24.92 3.74 18.09
C THR A 331 -26.04 4.51 17.41
N PRO A 332 -26.85 5.30 18.15
CA PRO A 332 -27.86 6.17 17.54
C PRO A 332 -27.23 7.10 16.50
N ILE A 333 -27.89 7.27 15.34
CA ILE A 333 -27.41 8.17 14.28
C ILE A 333 -27.29 9.62 14.80
N GLN A 334 -28.12 10.00 15.76
CA GLN A 334 -28.12 11.33 16.37
C GLN A 334 -26.81 11.67 17.10
N GLU A 335 -26.08 10.66 17.61
CA GLU A 335 -24.79 10.89 18.28
C GLU A 335 -23.72 11.40 17.29
N PHE A 336 -23.88 11.11 16.00
CA PHE A 336 -22.92 11.53 14.97
C PHE A 336 -22.95 13.03 14.69
N ARG A 337 -23.99 13.74 15.15
CA ARG A 337 -24.06 15.20 15.06
C ARG A 337 -22.83 15.86 15.66
N ASP A 338 -22.37 15.35 16.80
CA ASP A 338 -21.27 15.93 17.57
C ASP A 338 -19.97 15.14 17.42
N GLU A 339 -20.00 13.99 16.75
CA GLU A 339 -18.81 13.17 16.47
C GLU A 339 -18.14 13.64 15.16
N PRO A 340 -16.96 14.27 15.21
CA PRO A 340 -16.38 14.91 14.04
C PRO A 340 -16.17 13.94 12.88
N TYR A 341 -16.56 14.36 11.67
CA TYR A 341 -16.34 13.66 10.40
C TYR A 341 -17.10 12.36 10.18
N ILE A 342 -17.76 11.82 11.21
CA ILE A 342 -18.55 10.60 11.08
C ILE A 342 -19.74 10.78 10.12
N PRO A 343 -20.50 11.90 10.13
CA PRO A 343 -21.53 12.12 9.12
C PRO A 343 -20.98 12.10 7.70
N SER A 344 -19.87 12.78 7.46
CA SER A 344 -19.22 12.88 6.14
C SER A 344 -18.72 11.53 5.61
N ILE A 345 -18.03 10.74 6.44
CA ILE A 345 -17.49 9.45 6.00
C ILE A 345 -18.61 8.44 5.73
N ILE A 346 -19.68 8.45 6.55
CA ILE A 346 -20.85 7.58 6.31
C ILE A 346 -21.55 7.99 5.01
N LEU A 347 -21.78 9.29 4.79
CA LEU A 347 -22.36 9.79 3.53
C LEU A 347 -21.55 9.34 2.32
N LYS A 348 -20.22 9.47 2.37
CA LYS A 348 -19.36 9.03 1.28
C LYS A 348 -19.51 7.53 1.02
N VAL A 349 -19.45 6.70 2.07
CA VAL A 349 -19.61 5.25 1.92
C VAL A 349 -20.98 4.89 1.35
N LEU A 350 -22.06 5.54 1.81
CA LEU A 350 -23.41 5.31 1.31
C LEU A 350 -23.64 5.81 -0.12
N ASN A 351 -22.84 6.77 -0.61
CA ASN A 351 -23.00 7.37 -1.94
C ASN A 351 -22.04 6.79 -2.98
N GLU A 352 -20.84 6.41 -2.56
CA GLU A 352 -19.72 6.04 -3.44
C GLU A 352 -19.22 4.61 -3.21
N GLY A 353 -19.72 3.91 -2.17
CA GLY A 353 -19.34 2.52 -1.90
C GLY A 353 -19.67 1.58 -3.06
N ASN A 354 -18.87 0.52 -3.21
CA ASN A 354 -19.07 -0.50 -4.24
C ASN A 354 -20.52 -1.02 -4.24
N LYS A 355 -21.19 -0.96 -5.40
CA LYS A 355 -22.63 -1.25 -5.52
C LYS A 355 -23.01 -2.66 -5.07
N ALA A 356 -22.20 -3.68 -5.35
CA ALA A 356 -22.49 -5.06 -4.96
C ALA A 356 -22.43 -5.20 -3.43
N ILE A 357 -21.46 -4.55 -2.81
CA ILE A 357 -21.27 -4.54 -1.36
C ILE A 357 -22.40 -3.74 -0.68
N MET A 358 -22.72 -2.56 -1.19
CA MET A 358 -23.82 -1.74 -0.65
C MET A 358 -25.18 -2.44 -0.76
N LYS A 359 -25.41 -3.18 -1.86
CA LYS A 359 -26.59 -4.04 -2.01
C LYS A 359 -26.61 -5.17 -0.98
N TYR A 360 -25.49 -5.84 -0.72
CA TYR A 360 -25.38 -6.86 0.32
C TYR A 360 -25.59 -6.28 1.73
N LYS A 361 -25.04 -5.10 2.02
CA LYS A 361 -25.21 -4.38 3.29
C LYS A 361 -26.65 -3.91 3.53
N ASN A 362 -27.44 -3.78 2.46
CA ASN A 362 -28.87 -3.48 2.48
C ASN A 362 -29.23 -2.25 3.34
N THR A 363 -28.47 -1.15 3.20
CA THR A 363 -28.72 0.11 3.95
C THR A 363 -29.90 0.91 3.41
N TRP A 364 -30.39 0.59 2.22
CA TRP A 364 -31.37 1.37 1.46
C TRP A 364 -32.62 1.74 2.27
N HIS A 365 -33.12 0.84 3.10
CA HIS A 365 -34.37 0.99 3.84
C HIS A 365 -34.39 2.15 4.86
N VAL A 366 -33.22 2.66 5.27
CA VAL A 366 -33.12 3.84 6.17
C VAL A 366 -32.56 5.08 5.48
N GLU A 367 -32.04 4.96 4.27
CA GLU A 367 -31.27 6.03 3.62
C GLU A 367 -32.10 7.31 3.38
N HIS A 368 -33.41 7.22 3.18
CA HIS A 368 -34.30 8.38 2.99
C HIS A 368 -34.45 9.26 4.23
N VAL A 369 -34.14 8.72 5.42
CA VAL A 369 -34.12 9.47 6.69
C VAL A 369 -32.67 9.79 7.09
N VAL A 370 -31.78 8.80 6.97
CA VAL A 370 -30.40 8.93 7.46
C VAL A 370 -29.59 9.90 6.60
N LYS A 371 -29.64 9.82 5.26
CA LYS A 371 -28.83 10.71 4.40
C LYS A 371 -29.14 12.19 4.63
N PRO A 372 -30.42 12.64 4.63
CA PRO A 372 -30.73 14.05 4.90
C PRO A 372 -30.26 14.53 6.28
N VAL A 373 -30.36 13.69 7.30
CA VAL A 373 -29.90 14.04 8.65
C VAL A 373 -28.39 14.12 8.72
N LEU A 374 -27.67 13.18 8.11
CA LEU A 374 -26.22 13.23 8.06
C LEU A 374 -25.71 14.43 7.23
N GLU A 375 -26.41 14.81 6.16
CA GLU A 375 -26.10 16.02 5.37
C GLU A 375 -26.30 17.29 6.22
N GLN A 376 -27.37 17.32 7.02
CA GLN A 376 -27.59 18.40 7.99
C GLN A 376 -26.46 18.43 9.04
N TYR A 377 -26.10 17.29 9.62
CA TYR A 377 -25.03 17.21 10.63
C TYR A 377 -23.68 17.59 10.06
N GLU A 378 -23.34 17.13 8.85
CA GLU A 378 -22.14 17.55 8.13
C GLU A 378 -22.11 19.07 7.95
N LYS A 379 -23.21 19.66 7.48
CA LYS A 379 -23.34 21.11 7.32
C LYS A 379 -23.18 21.85 8.66
N GLU A 380 -23.83 21.39 9.72
CA GLU A 380 -23.72 21.97 11.05
C GLU A 380 -22.30 21.84 11.62
N GLN A 381 -21.62 20.70 11.41
CA GLN A 381 -20.22 20.52 11.80
C GLN A 381 -19.31 21.50 11.06
N ILE A 382 -19.54 21.72 9.76
CA ILE A 382 -18.80 22.69 8.93
C ILE A 382 -19.10 24.14 9.35
N GLU A 383 -20.35 24.47 9.67
CA GLU A 383 -20.79 25.81 10.08
C GLU A 383 -20.34 26.17 11.50
N ASN A 384 -20.44 25.22 12.45
CA ASN A 384 -19.99 25.37 13.83
C ASN A 384 -18.45 25.27 13.97
N ALA A 385 -17.73 24.95 12.89
CA ALA A 385 -16.28 25.01 12.80
C ALA A 385 -15.75 26.46 12.84
N SER A 386 -15.99 27.15 13.96
CA SER A 386 -15.27 28.36 14.39
C SER A 386 -14.00 28.03 15.21
N SER A 387 -13.61 26.75 15.23
CA SER A 387 -12.34 26.25 15.76
C SER A 387 -11.71 25.28 14.75
N THR A 388 -10.40 25.42 14.60
CA THR A 388 -9.42 24.90 13.63
C THR A 388 -9.46 23.38 13.31
N THR A 389 -10.35 22.60 13.91
CA THR A 389 -10.24 21.14 13.88
C THR A 389 -11.12 20.47 12.82
N VAL A 390 -12.15 21.14 12.27
CA VAL A 390 -13.12 20.55 11.32
C VAL A 390 -12.93 21.01 9.86
N ARG A 391 -12.38 22.21 9.63
CA ARG A 391 -12.11 22.71 8.26
C ARG A 391 -10.93 22.04 7.57
N ASN A 392 -9.94 21.57 8.32
CA ASN A 392 -8.73 21.00 7.72
C ASN A 392 -8.96 19.64 7.04
N ALA A 393 -9.96 18.83 7.43
CA ALA A 393 -10.19 17.54 6.75
C ALA A 393 -11.24 17.58 5.62
N ALA A 394 -12.17 18.55 5.62
CA ALA A 394 -13.09 18.73 4.49
C ALA A 394 -12.35 19.15 3.20
N ASP A 395 -11.29 19.96 3.33
CA ASP A 395 -10.43 20.38 2.22
C ASP A 395 -9.37 19.31 1.83
N HIS A 396 -9.15 18.28 2.67
CA HIS A 396 -8.27 17.14 2.33
C HIS A 396 -8.92 16.09 1.40
N LEU A 397 -10.25 16.11 1.17
CA LEU A 397 -10.97 14.91 0.70
C LEU A 397 -11.95 15.10 -0.47
N GLY A 398 -11.89 16.23 -1.20
CA GLY A 398 -12.34 16.34 -2.59
C GLY A 398 -13.78 15.92 -2.90
N ILE A 399 -14.79 16.62 -2.36
CA ILE A 399 -16.19 16.45 -2.75
C ILE A 399 -16.48 17.33 -3.99
N HIS A 400 -16.56 16.72 -5.19
CA HIS A 400 -17.57 17.02 -6.22
C HIS A 400 -17.47 16.04 -7.41
N ASN A 401 -18.56 15.30 -7.61
CA ASN A 401 -19.10 14.70 -8.84
C ASN A 401 -18.31 13.65 -9.68
N SER A 402 -18.93 12.46 -9.74
CA SER A 402 -19.41 11.75 -10.95
C SER A 402 -18.80 10.36 -11.27
N ARG A 403 -19.59 9.56 -12.00
CA ARG A 403 -19.70 8.09 -11.99
C ARG A 403 -18.95 7.40 -13.16
N GLU A 404 -18.49 6.17 -12.86
CA GLU A 404 -18.35 4.97 -13.72
C GLU A 404 -17.24 4.88 -14.80
N CYS A 405 -16.21 4.04 -14.54
CA CYS A 405 -15.90 2.76 -15.23
C CYS A 405 -14.74 2.04 -14.52
N VAL A 406 -14.87 0.73 -14.25
CA VAL A 406 -13.97 -0.10 -13.42
C VAL A 406 -13.22 -1.11 -14.30
N VAL A 407 -11.90 -1.21 -14.12
CA VAL A 407 -11.07 -2.37 -14.48
C VAL A 407 -10.14 -2.64 -13.29
N ASP A 408 -10.18 -3.87 -12.78
CA ASP A 408 -9.45 -4.35 -11.60
C ASP A 408 -7.94 -4.50 -11.85
N ASP A 409 -7.13 -4.06 -10.89
CA ASP A 409 -5.67 -4.04 -10.92
C ASP A 409 -5.13 -4.72 -9.65
N ASP A 410 -5.13 -6.06 -9.62
CA ASP A 410 -4.58 -6.90 -8.54
C ASP A 410 -3.35 -7.67 -9.04
N ASP A 411 -2.15 -7.06 -8.97
CA ASP A 411 -0.87 -7.76 -8.64
C ASP A 411 0.36 -6.82 -8.49
N VAL A 412 0.17 -5.63 -7.90
CA VAL A 412 1.28 -4.90 -7.27
C VAL A 412 1.18 -5.19 -5.76
N PRO A 413 2.24 -5.62 -5.06
CA PRO A 413 2.17 -5.81 -3.63
C PRO A 413 1.75 -4.49 -2.97
N GLU A 414 0.51 -4.43 -2.45
CA GLU A 414 0.04 -3.26 -1.73
C GLU A 414 1.03 -2.95 -0.60
N PRO A 415 1.52 -1.70 -0.48
CA PRO A 415 2.22 -1.29 0.72
C PRO A 415 1.27 -1.47 1.90
N ARG A 416 1.69 -2.27 2.89
CA ARG A 416 0.97 -2.40 4.17
C ARG A 416 0.64 -0.99 4.67
N PRO A 417 -0.59 -0.72 5.15
CA PRO A 417 -0.91 0.60 5.69
C PRO A 417 0.09 0.91 6.80
N ASN A 418 0.87 1.98 6.59
CA ASN A 418 1.73 2.54 7.62
C ASN A 418 0.80 2.81 8.82
N GLY A 419 1.09 2.19 9.97
CA GLY A 419 0.45 2.53 11.24
C GLY A 419 0.94 3.92 11.68
N ALA A 420 0.57 4.95 10.91
CA ALA A 420 0.93 6.33 11.12
C ALA A 420 0.16 6.82 12.34
N GLU A 421 0.88 6.95 13.45
CA GLU A 421 0.40 7.62 14.64
C GLU A 421 0.75 9.10 14.48
N ALA A 422 -0.23 10.00 14.54
CA ALA A 422 0.05 11.44 14.58
C ALA A 422 0.61 11.79 15.97
N LEU A 423 1.76 12.46 16.04
CA LEU A 423 2.30 12.92 17.31
C LEU A 423 1.42 14.02 17.91
N ARG A 424 1.16 13.94 19.21
CA ARG A 424 0.53 15.04 19.95
C ARG A 424 1.56 16.14 20.22
N PRO A 425 1.19 17.43 20.30
CA PRO A 425 2.15 18.52 20.52
C PRO A 425 3.10 18.36 21.71
N LYS A 426 2.69 17.63 22.75
CA LYS A 426 3.50 17.32 23.95
C LYS A 426 4.65 16.33 23.68
N GLU A 427 4.60 15.59 22.58
CA GLU A 427 5.57 14.56 22.20
C GLU A 427 6.66 15.11 21.27
N PHE A 428 6.55 16.36 20.80
CA PHE A 428 7.59 17.03 20.03
C PHE A 428 8.80 17.43 20.88
N GLU A 429 9.99 17.44 20.28
CA GLU A 429 11.19 17.95 20.92
C GLU A 429 11.00 19.43 21.37
N PRO A 430 11.59 19.85 22.51
CA PRO A 430 11.39 21.20 23.06
C PRO A 430 11.73 22.33 22.08
N ARG A 431 12.71 22.12 21.19
CA ARG A 431 13.09 23.11 20.18
C ARG A 431 11.99 23.32 19.14
N LEU A 432 11.36 22.23 18.67
CA LEU A 432 10.23 22.29 17.74
C LEU A 432 9.02 22.95 18.41
N GLN A 433 8.69 22.58 19.65
CA GLN A 433 7.59 23.21 20.41
C GLN A 433 7.79 24.73 20.53
N LYS A 434 9.01 25.16 20.88
CA LYS A 434 9.36 26.58 20.99
C LYS A 434 9.20 27.33 19.67
N GLU A 435 9.69 26.79 18.55
CA GLU A 435 9.51 27.44 17.25
C GLU A 435 8.06 27.43 16.77
N LEU A 436 7.32 26.34 17.03
CA LEU A 436 5.91 26.22 16.68
C LEU A 436 5.05 27.24 17.44
N SER A 437 5.35 27.51 18.73
CA SER A 437 4.65 28.51 19.55
C SER A 437 4.78 29.95 19.03
N ARG A 438 5.73 30.22 18.12
CA ARG A 438 5.96 31.53 17.50
C ARG A 438 5.23 31.71 16.18
N LEU A 439 4.52 30.69 15.71
CA LEU A 439 3.77 30.71 14.46
C LEU A 439 2.28 30.69 14.77
N ASP A 440 1.47 31.10 13.80
CA ASP A 440 0.02 31.20 13.95
C ASP A 440 -0.58 29.83 14.31
N PRO A 441 -1.16 29.64 15.51
CA PRO A 441 -1.70 28.36 15.94
C PRO A 441 -2.94 27.92 15.14
N SER A 442 -3.57 28.81 14.36
CA SER A 442 -4.75 28.48 13.53
C SER A 442 -4.40 27.70 12.26
N VAL A 443 -3.15 27.76 11.80
CA VAL A 443 -2.68 26.90 10.71
C VAL A 443 -2.25 25.56 11.32
N PRO A 444 -2.69 24.39 10.84
CA PRO A 444 -2.28 23.12 11.45
C PRO A 444 -0.80 22.80 11.19
N PHE A 445 -0.21 21.97 12.05
CA PHE A 445 1.11 21.36 11.86
C PHE A 445 1.00 19.89 12.30
N ASN A 446 0.64 19.04 11.36
CA ASN A 446 0.24 17.66 11.62
C ASN A 446 1.14 16.67 10.86
N PRO A 447 2.42 16.50 11.28
CA PRO A 447 3.27 15.48 10.68
C PRO A 447 2.82 14.08 11.09
N GLU A 448 2.89 13.14 10.15
CA GLU A 448 2.96 11.72 10.44
C GLU A 448 4.39 11.31 10.81
N VAL A 449 4.53 10.40 11.78
CA VAL A 449 5.82 9.80 12.14
C VAL A 449 5.89 8.33 11.75
N ARG A 450 7.12 7.81 11.68
CA ARG A 450 7.41 6.40 11.35
C ARG A 450 6.91 5.98 9.97
N TYR A 451 6.66 6.96 9.09
CA TYR A 451 6.31 6.71 7.70
C TYR A 451 7.47 5.98 7.00
N LEU A 452 7.14 4.94 6.23
CA LEU A 452 8.08 4.27 5.35
C LEU A 452 7.81 4.72 3.92
N HIS A 453 8.70 5.54 3.38
CA HIS A 453 8.67 5.96 1.98
C HIS A 453 9.40 4.94 1.11
N HIS A 454 8.89 4.69 -0.10
CA HIS A 454 9.55 3.84 -1.08
C HIS A 454 9.29 4.31 -2.52
N THR A 455 10.18 3.94 -3.44
CA THR A 455 9.91 4.07 -4.88
C THR A 455 8.89 3.00 -5.32
N TRP A 456 8.18 3.23 -6.44
CA TRP A 456 7.17 2.28 -6.96
C TRP A 456 7.74 0.87 -7.15
N ALA A 457 8.93 0.77 -7.74
CA ALA A 457 9.59 -0.51 -7.95
C ALA A 457 10.15 -1.13 -6.66
N GLN A 458 10.03 -0.48 -5.50
CA GLN A 458 10.58 -0.92 -4.22
C GLN A 458 12.09 -1.20 -4.31
N THR A 459 12.80 -0.39 -5.11
CA THR A 459 14.26 -0.44 -5.25
C THR A 459 14.92 0.33 -4.12
N PHE A 460 14.26 1.39 -3.66
CA PHE A 460 14.73 2.25 -2.60
C PHE A 460 13.64 2.52 -1.56
N PHE A 461 14.08 2.67 -0.31
CA PHE A 461 13.26 2.95 0.86
C PHE A 461 13.90 4.05 1.68
N SER A 462 13.12 4.86 2.37
CA SER A 462 13.62 5.81 3.38
C SER A 462 12.60 5.98 4.51
N ARG A 463 13.07 6.41 5.68
CA ARG A 463 12.21 6.72 6.83
C ARG A 463 12.37 8.19 7.18
N PRO A 464 11.53 9.09 6.66
CA PRO A 464 11.55 10.48 7.07
C PRO A 464 11.23 10.61 8.56
N GLU A 465 11.84 11.60 9.21
CA GLU A 465 11.48 12.03 10.56
C GLU A 465 10.01 12.44 10.61
N PHE A 466 9.58 13.26 9.65
CA PHE A 466 8.19 13.69 9.48
C PHE A 466 7.75 13.55 8.04
N PHE A 467 6.55 13.03 7.87
CA PHE A 467 5.82 13.03 6.61
C PHE A 467 4.63 14.00 6.70
N PHE A 468 4.48 14.86 5.70
CA PHE A 468 3.42 15.87 5.65
C PHE A 468 2.56 15.68 4.40
N GLN A 469 1.25 15.85 4.54
CA GLN A 469 0.31 15.93 3.41
C GLN A 469 -0.57 17.19 3.50
N PRO A 470 0.00 18.39 3.33
CA PRO A 470 -0.75 19.64 3.52
C PRO A 470 -1.83 19.86 2.47
N SER A 471 -2.94 20.49 2.85
CA SER A 471 -4.04 20.89 1.93
C SER A 471 -4.03 22.37 1.60
N THR A 472 -3.17 23.17 2.25
CA THR A 472 -3.13 24.62 2.08
C THR A 472 -1.73 25.16 1.89
N ILE A 473 -1.61 26.27 1.14
CA ILE A 473 -0.36 27.02 1.00
C ILE A 473 0.14 27.54 2.36
N ALA A 474 -0.77 27.90 3.27
CA ALA A 474 -0.41 28.38 4.60
C ALA A 474 0.30 27.30 5.44
N GLU A 475 -0.17 26.05 5.37
CA GLU A 475 0.50 24.90 5.99
C GLU A 475 1.90 24.69 5.40
N LEU A 476 2.03 24.73 4.07
CA LEU A 476 3.33 24.64 3.41
C LEU A 476 4.27 25.76 3.85
N GLN A 477 3.80 27.01 3.93
CA GLN A 477 4.58 28.15 4.43
C GLN A 477 5.05 27.94 5.86
N LYS A 478 4.19 27.37 6.71
CA LYS A 478 4.54 27.01 8.09
C LYS A 478 5.61 25.91 8.12
N ILE A 479 5.44 24.83 7.36
CA ILE A 479 6.40 23.72 7.26
C ILE A 479 7.76 24.25 6.77
N VAL A 480 7.77 25.07 5.71
CA VAL A 480 9.00 25.70 5.18
C VAL A 480 9.66 26.60 6.22
N THR A 481 8.86 27.41 6.93
CA THR A 481 9.39 28.29 8.00
C THR A 481 10.04 27.48 9.12
N LEU A 482 9.39 26.40 9.56
CA LEU A 482 9.91 25.54 10.63
C LEU A 482 11.13 24.74 10.17
N GLY A 483 11.08 24.15 8.99
CA GLY A 483 12.22 23.42 8.40
C GLY A 483 13.47 24.30 8.36
N ARG A 484 13.31 25.54 7.87
CA ARG A 484 14.39 26.53 7.86
C ARG A 484 14.92 26.91 9.26
N ARG A 485 14.04 27.13 10.24
CA ARG A 485 14.43 27.53 11.61
C ARG A 485 15.05 26.38 12.42
N LEU A 486 14.65 25.15 12.12
CA LEU A 486 15.11 23.94 12.79
C LEU A 486 16.31 23.30 12.09
N GLY A 487 16.59 23.70 10.85
CA GLY A 487 17.68 23.14 10.07
C GLY A 487 17.36 21.78 9.48
N LYS A 488 16.10 21.58 9.06
CA LYS A 488 15.60 20.35 8.46
C LYS A 488 15.45 20.55 6.95
N ARG A 489 16.06 19.67 6.18
CA ARG A 489 15.84 19.49 4.74
C ARG A 489 14.41 19.08 4.50
N LEU A 490 13.83 19.67 3.46
CA LEU A 490 12.53 19.33 2.93
C LEU A 490 12.71 18.60 1.60
N CYS A 491 12.12 17.43 1.48
CA CYS A 491 12.00 16.71 0.23
C CYS A 491 10.53 16.71 -0.19
N VAL A 492 10.27 16.99 -1.46
CA VAL A 492 8.91 16.95 -2.02
C VAL A 492 8.76 15.70 -2.86
N THR A 493 7.64 15.00 -2.72
CA THR A 493 7.30 13.82 -3.51
C THR A 493 5.84 13.89 -3.98
N GLY A 494 5.56 13.27 -5.12
CA GLY A 494 4.21 12.78 -5.43
C GLY A 494 4.09 11.33 -4.98
N PHE A 495 3.55 10.49 -5.86
CA PHE A 495 3.29 9.06 -5.64
C PHE A 495 4.52 8.12 -5.61
N GLY A 496 5.75 8.63 -5.48
CA GLY A 496 6.96 7.80 -5.41
C GLY A 496 7.28 6.99 -6.67
N HIS A 497 6.70 7.33 -7.83
CA HIS A 497 6.76 6.49 -9.03
C HIS A 497 8.11 6.49 -9.78
N SER A 498 8.97 7.46 -9.50
CA SER A 498 10.30 7.56 -10.12
C SER A 498 11.19 6.39 -9.67
N PRO A 499 11.86 5.68 -10.59
CA PRO A 499 12.88 4.70 -10.25
C PRO A 499 14.10 5.31 -9.52
N SER A 500 14.32 6.62 -9.64
CA SER A 500 15.42 7.36 -9.01
C SER A 500 15.25 7.47 -7.50
N ASP A 501 16.38 7.52 -6.79
CA ASP A 501 16.51 7.80 -5.36
C ASP A 501 16.34 9.29 -4.99
N LEU A 502 15.97 10.14 -5.95
CA LEU A 502 15.75 11.59 -5.78
C LEU A 502 14.79 11.95 -4.62
N SER A 503 13.74 11.16 -4.41
CA SER A 503 12.67 11.44 -3.42
C SER A 503 12.97 10.95 -2.01
N LEU A 504 14.17 10.44 -1.75
CA LEU A 504 14.52 9.84 -0.47
C LEU A 504 15.06 10.90 0.49
N THR A 505 14.68 10.75 1.76
CA THR A 505 15.14 11.61 2.86
C THR A 505 14.95 10.90 4.19
N SER A 506 15.80 11.21 5.17
CA SER A 506 15.55 10.89 6.58
C SER A 506 15.02 12.07 7.39
N GLN A 507 14.92 13.26 6.77
CA GLN A 507 14.38 14.46 7.39
C GLN A 507 12.90 14.60 7.03
N TRP A 508 12.47 15.73 6.50
CA TRP A 508 11.05 15.98 6.29
C TRP A 508 10.67 15.68 4.85
N LEU A 509 9.64 14.86 4.68
CA LEU A 509 9.05 14.50 3.39
C LEU A 509 7.68 15.16 3.27
N ILE A 510 7.42 15.81 2.15
CA ILE A 510 6.17 16.51 1.86
C ILE A 510 5.55 15.88 0.62
N ASN A 511 4.33 15.39 0.75
CA ASN A 511 3.51 14.91 -0.35
C ASN A 511 2.38 15.92 -0.61
N LEU A 512 2.17 16.28 -1.87
CA LEU A 512 1.26 17.37 -2.24
C LEU A 512 -0.13 16.87 -2.66
N ASP A 513 -0.46 15.59 -2.54
CA ASP A 513 -1.65 14.99 -3.16
C ASP A 513 -2.96 15.64 -2.66
N ASN A 514 -2.94 16.17 -1.44
CA ASN A 514 -4.06 16.92 -0.84
C ASN A 514 -4.19 18.38 -1.32
N LEU A 515 -3.23 18.89 -2.09
CA LEU A 515 -3.24 20.22 -2.72
C LEU A 515 -3.51 20.05 -4.22
N SER A 516 -4.74 19.61 -4.57
CA SER A 516 -5.08 19.10 -5.91
C SER A 516 -6.32 19.73 -6.55
N ARG A 517 -6.83 20.85 -6.00
CA ARG A 517 -8.03 21.51 -6.51
C ARG A 517 -7.82 22.10 -7.90
N LEU A 518 -8.87 22.03 -8.72
CA LEU A 518 -8.94 22.76 -9.98
C LEU A 518 -9.48 24.18 -9.70
N LEU A 519 -8.74 25.20 -10.12
CA LEU A 519 -8.93 26.58 -9.69
C LEU A 519 -9.65 27.44 -10.73
N GLU A 520 -9.29 27.32 -12.00
CA GLU A 520 -9.85 28.14 -13.07
C GLU A 520 -9.80 27.41 -14.42
N TRP A 521 -10.87 27.56 -15.19
CA TRP A 521 -10.95 27.13 -16.59
C TRP A 521 -10.86 28.34 -17.50
N ASP A 522 -10.37 28.10 -18.71
CA ASP A 522 -10.24 29.10 -19.76
C ASP A 522 -9.58 30.40 -19.28
N VAL A 523 -8.45 30.24 -18.58
CA VAL A 523 -7.75 31.34 -17.91
C VAL A 523 -7.52 32.50 -18.89
N GLY A 524 -7.98 33.70 -18.51
CA GLY A 524 -7.88 34.88 -19.38
C GLY A 524 -8.71 34.79 -20.67
N GLY A 525 -9.75 33.95 -20.70
CA GLY A 525 -10.61 33.71 -21.86
C GLY A 525 -10.02 32.78 -22.92
N LYS A 526 -8.91 32.08 -22.63
CA LYS A 526 -8.26 31.19 -23.59
C LYS A 526 -8.79 29.76 -23.47
N PRO A 527 -9.47 29.20 -24.50
CA PRO A 527 -10.06 27.86 -24.42
C PRO A 527 -9.05 26.76 -24.06
N GLY A 528 -9.42 25.89 -23.14
CA GLY A 528 -8.61 24.75 -22.71
C GLY A 528 -7.37 25.11 -21.88
N LEU A 529 -7.20 26.39 -21.50
CA LEU A 529 -6.14 26.80 -20.57
C LEU A 529 -6.66 26.64 -19.13
N VAL A 530 -6.09 25.71 -18.38
CA VAL A 530 -6.62 25.28 -17.07
C VAL A 530 -5.60 25.55 -15.97
N ARG A 531 -6.05 26.10 -14.85
CA ARG A 531 -5.23 26.38 -13.67
C ARG A 531 -5.67 25.52 -12.50
N PHE A 532 -4.72 24.87 -11.85
CA PHE A 532 -4.97 23.90 -10.79
C PHE A 532 -3.78 23.80 -9.82
N GLU A 533 -4.04 23.23 -8.65
CA GLU A 533 -3.03 23.01 -7.63
C GLU A 533 -2.11 21.82 -7.96
N ALA A 534 -0.84 21.93 -7.57
CA ALA A 534 0.27 21.10 -8.06
C ALA A 534 0.21 19.60 -7.71
N GLY A 535 -0.59 19.21 -6.71
CA GLY A 535 -0.76 17.85 -6.24
C GLY A 535 -1.56 16.93 -7.16
N ARG A 536 -2.28 17.50 -8.14
CA ARG A 536 -3.16 16.72 -9.02
C ARG A 536 -2.35 15.71 -9.84
N SER A 537 -2.86 14.48 -9.99
CA SER A 537 -2.28 13.46 -10.88
C SER A 537 -2.59 13.77 -12.36
N LEU A 538 -1.83 13.18 -13.28
CA LEU A 538 -2.12 13.28 -14.71
C LEU A 538 -3.44 12.60 -15.07
N GLY A 539 -3.77 11.49 -14.41
CA GLY A 539 -5.03 10.76 -14.57
C GLY A 539 -6.23 11.60 -14.13
N ASP A 540 -6.19 12.18 -12.93
CA ASP A 540 -7.26 13.04 -12.42
C ASP A 540 -7.42 14.32 -13.24
N LEU A 541 -6.32 14.86 -13.78
CA LEU A 541 -6.37 15.97 -14.71
C LEU A 541 -7.04 15.56 -16.02
N ASN A 542 -6.63 14.46 -16.64
CA ASN A 542 -7.24 13.93 -17.87
C ASN A 542 -8.73 13.66 -17.71
N ALA A 543 -9.15 13.05 -16.59
CA ALA A 543 -10.55 12.78 -16.29
C ALA A 543 -11.37 14.09 -16.27
N SER A 544 -10.89 15.11 -15.54
CA SER A 544 -11.56 16.41 -15.48
C SER A 544 -11.53 17.19 -16.80
N LEU A 545 -10.48 17.03 -17.62
CA LEU A 545 -10.42 17.60 -18.97
C LEU A 545 -11.48 16.96 -19.87
N ALA A 546 -11.65 15.63 -19.80
CA ALA A 546 -12.58 14.89 -20.64
C ALA A 546 -14.04 15.31 -20.41
N GLU A 547 -14.42 15.64 -19.18
CA GLU A 547 -15.76 16.17 -18.85
C GLU A 547 -16.13 17.45 -19.62
N ARG A 548 -15.12 18.20 -20.09
CA ARG A 548 -15.29 19.42 -20.88
C ARG A 548 -14.87 19.28 -22.33
N GLY A 549 -14.65 18.05 -22.81
CA GLY A 549 -14.22 17.78 -24.17
C GLY A 549 -12.78 18.21 -24.45
N TYR A 550 -11.90 18.14 -23.44
CA TYR A 550 -10.46 18.37 -23.56
C TYR A 550 -9.66 17.14 -23.14
N THR A 551 -8.38 17.09 -23.48
CA THR A 551 -7.42 16.06 -23.07
C THR A 551 -5.99 16.61 -23.07
N LEU A 552 -5.05 15.88 -22.49
CA LEU A 552 -3.62 16.18 -22.59
C LEU A 552 -3.14 15.97 -24.03
N PRO A 553 -2.35 16.90 -24.61
CA PRO A 553 -1.84 16.76 -25.98
C PRO A 553 -0.85 15.60 -26.16
N ASN A 554 -0.17 15.22 -25.07
CA ASN A 554 0.80 14.13 -25.05
C ASN A 554 0.86 13.58 -23.61
N LEU A 555 1.18 12.30 -23.48
CA LEU A 555 1.25 11.61 -22.20
C LEU A 555 2.45 10.67 -22.17
N GLY A 556 3.01 10.47 -20.97
CA GLY A 556 3.93 9.38 -20.71
C GLY A 556 3.22 8.01 -20.77
N SER A 557 3.93 6.95 -20.41
CA SER A 557 3.36 5.60 -20.38
C SER A 557 2.45 5.35 -19.16
N ILE A 558 2.39 6.28 -18.20
CA ILE A 558 1.68 6.16 -16.92
C ILE A 558 1.12 7.54 -16.56
N ASP A 559 -0.03 7.60 -15.89
CA ASP A 559 -0.73 8.83 -15.52
C ASP A 559 -0.99 8.99 -14.00
N VAL A 560 -0.64 8.02 -13.17
CA VAL A 560 -0.75 8.18 -11.70
C VAL A 560 0.24 9.21 -11.14
N GLN A 561 1.18 9.72 -11.93
CA GLN A 561 2.16 10.70 -11.48
C GLN A 561 1.49 12.07 -11.24
N SER A 562 1.87 12.76 -10.15
CA SER A 562 1.53 14.18 -9.95
C SER A 562 2.06 15.01 -11.13
N VAL A 563 1.29 15.98 -11.65
CA VAL A 563 1.73 16.83 -12.76
C VAL A 563 3.03 17.57 -12.41
N ALA A 564 3.13 18.09 -11.19
CA ALA A 564 4.34 18.78 -10.72
C ALA A 564 5.58 17.89 -10.69
N GLY A 565 5.44 16.64 -10.24
CA GLY A 565 6.52 15.64 -10.28
C GLY A 565 6.93 15.24 -11.71
N ALA A 566 5.95 15.10 -12.60
CA ALA A 566 6.19 14.76 -14.00
C ALA A 566 6.99 15.84 -14.74
N ILE A 567 6.62 17.13 -14.60
CA ILE A 567 7.39 18.22 -15.20
C ILE A 567 8.76 18.37 -14.53
N SER A 568 8.83 18.24 -13.20
CA SER A 568 10.08 18.45 -12.44
C SER A 568 11.18 17.45 -12.79
N THR A 569 10.83 16.34 -13.44
CA THR A 569 11.77 15.27 -13.83
C THR A 569 11.85 15.04 -15.34
N GLY A 570 11.23 15.89 -16.15
CA GLY A 570 11.33 15.87 -17.61
C GLY A 570 10.51 14.78 -18.30
N THR A 571 9.31 14.44 -17.78
CA THR A 571 8.43 13.46 -18.42
C THR A 571 8.12 13.83 -19.87
N HIS A 572 8.12 12.83 -20.74
CA HIS A 572 7.80 12.95 -22.16
C HIS A 572 7.03 11.72 -22.68
N GLY A 573 6.28 11.91 -23.77
CA GLY A 573 5.65 10.83 -24.53
C GLY A 573 6.54 10.30 -25.66
N SER A 574 5.93 9.85 -26.77
CA SER A 574 6.67 9.37 -27.94
C SER A 574 6.06 9.88 -29.25
N SER A 575 6.54 11.04 -29.71
CA SER A 575 6.08 11.74 -30.91
C SER A 575 7.10 12.79 -31.37
N LEU A 576 7.34 12.92 -32.66
CA LEU A 576 8.15 14.03 -33.20
C LEU A 576 7.42 15.38 -33.21
N LYS A 577 6.11 15.40 -32.92
CA LYS A 577 5.32 16.64 -32.84
C LYS A 577 5.32 17.26 -31.44
N HIS A 578 5.68 16.48 -30.42
CA HIS A 578 5.59 16.87 -29.01
C HIS A 578 6.97 16.77 -28.33
N GLY A 579 7.23 17.71 -27.42
CA GLY A 579 8.44 17.72 -26.58
C GLY A 579 8.18 17.14 -25.19
N LEU A 580 8.78 17.75 -24.17
CA LEU A 580 8.50 17.44 -22.77
C LEU A 580 7.06 17.85 -22.40
N LEU A 581 6.49 17.19 -21.41
CA LEU A 581 5.18 17.54 -20.86
C LEU A 581 5.13 18.98 -20.32
N SER A 582 6.28 19.48 -19.83
CA SER A 582 6.43 20.86 -19.36
C SER A 582 6.15 21.92 -20.43
N ASN A 583 6.20 21.57 -21.72
CA ASN A 583 5.90 22.50 -22.81
C ASN A 583 4.46 23.03 -22.75
N SER A 584 3.52 22.24 -22.23
CA SER A 584 2.12 22.66 -22.08
C SER A 584 1.90 23.62 -20.91
N ILE A 585 2.91 23.89 -20.08
CA ILE A 585 2.81 24.82 -18.95
C ILE A 585 3.03 26.26 -19.42
N THR A 586 2.09 27.16 -19.12
CA THR A 586 2.19 28.58 -19.49
C THR A 586 2.64 29.46 -18.31
N SER A 587 2.30 29.06 -17.09
CA SER A 587 2.71 29.73 -15.85
C SER A 587 2.59 28.78 -14.67
N LEU A 588 3.27 29.10 -13.56
CA LEU A 588 3.20 28.36 -12.31
C LEU A 588 3.41 29.28 -11.10
N LYS A 589 3.05 28.80 -9.91
CA LYS A 589 3.45 29.42 -8.64
C LYS A 589 4.37 28.48 -7.87
N ILE A 590 5.42 29.05 -7.30
CA ILE A 590 6.41 28.31 -6.49
C ILE A 590 6.56 28.96 -5.11
N LEU A 591 6.53 28.12 -4.08
CA LEU A 591 6.84 28.49 -2.70
C LEU A 591 8.34 28.31 -2.46
N LEU A 592 9.02 29.42 -2.17
CA LEU A 592 10.48 29.45 -1.99
C LEU A 592 10.89 29.19 -0.54
N SER A 593 12.19 28.98 -0.32
CA SER A 593 12.83 28.74 1.00
C SER A 593 12.54 29.82 2.05
N ASN A 594 12.26 31.04 1.60
CA ASN A 594 11.90 32.19 2.45
C ASN A 594 10.39 32.27 2.77
N SER A 595 9.62 31.24 2.41
CA SER A 595 8.18 31.12 2.59
C SER A 595 7.33 32.11 1.76
N LYS A 596 7.90 32.76 0.74
CA LYS A 596 7.14 33.56 -0.23
C LYS A 596 6.67 32.69 -1.40
N VAL A 597 5.43 32.91 -1.82
CA VAL A 597 4.88 32.35 -3.06
C VAL A 597 5.15 33.34 -4.19
N VAL A 598 5.70 32.85 -5.29
CA VAL A 598 6.11 33.66 -6.44
C VAL A 598 5.46 33.12 -7.71
N ASP A 599 4.75 33.99 -8.44
CA ASP A 599 4.24 33.66 -9.76
C ASP A 599 5.34 33.73 -10.80
N CYS A 600 5.39 32.73 -11.68
CA CYS A 600 6.41 32.58 -12.71
C CYS A 600 5.74 32.28 -14.05
N SER A 601 6.17 32.95 -15.11
CA SER A 601 5.77 32.73 -16.50
C SER A 601 6.92 33.13 -17.42
N ALA A 602 6.75 33.01 -18.74
CA ALA A 602 7.71 33.50 -19.72
C ALA A 602 8.01 35.01 -19.56
N GLU A 603 7.07 35.79 -19.02
CA GLU A 603 7.17 37.26 -18.87
C GLU A 603 7.47 37.70 -17.44
N LYS A 604 7.07 36.91 -16.44
CA LYS A 604 7.20 37.23 -15.01
C LYS A 604 8.15 36.23 -14.33
N ASN A 605 9.22 36.71 -13.70
CA ASN A 605 10.24 35.83 -13.10
C ASN A 605 10.75 34.75 -14.07
N ALA A 606 11.00 35.14 -15.33
CA ALA A 606 11.26 34.22 -16.45
C ALA A 606 12.38 33.21 -16.21
N GLN A 607 13.45 33.61 -15.52
CA GLN A 607 14.56 32.70 -15.19
C GLN A 607 14.12 31.62 -14.18
N LEU A 608 13.32 32.00 -13.18
CA LEU A 608 12.76 31.07 -12.21
C LEU A 608 11.71 30.15 -12.87
N PHE A 609 10.89 30.69 -13.78
CA PHE A 609 9.97 29.88 -14.60
C PHE A 609 10.72 28.81 -15.39
N ARG A 610 11.75 29.22 -16.17
CA ARG A 610 12.58 28.31 -16.96
C ARG A 610 13.24 27.22 -16.12
N ALA A 611 13.69 27.55 -14.90
CA ALA A 611 14.24 26.57 -13.97
C ALA A 611 13.15 25.66 -13.36
N ALA A 612 11.97 26.20 -13.07
CA ALA A 612 10.89 25.45 -12.43
C ALA A 612 10.20 24.44 -13.35
N LEU A 613 10.22 24.64 -14.68
CA LEU A 613 9.71 23.69 -15.65
C LEU A 613 10.41 22.32 -15.59
N LEU A 614 11.65 22.26 -15.08
CA LEU A 614 12.36 21.02 -14.74
C LEU A 614 13.28 21.29 -13.52
N SER A 615 12.70 21.25 -12.33
CA SER A 615 13.32 21.75 -11.09
C SER A 615 14.10 20.70 -10.29
N LEU A 616 13.83 19.41 -10.51
CA LEU A 616 14.26 18.29 -9.67
C LEU A 616 13.87 18.42 -8.19
N GLY A 617 12.91 19.30 -7.86
CA GLY A 617 12.51 19.60 -6.49
C GLY A 617 13.51 20.46 -5.70
N SER A 618 14.51 21.05 -6.37
CA SER A 618 15.64 21.74 -5.72
C SER A 618 15.46 23.25 -5.52
N LEU A 619 14.44 23.85 -6.12
CA LEU A 619 14.20 25.31 -6.11
C LEU A 619 13.25 25.75 -4.99
N GLY A 620 12.29 24.88 -4.64
CA GLY A 620 11.10 25.20 -3.89
C GLY A 620 9.96 24.24 -4.20
N ILE A 621 8.79 24.54 -3.66
CA ILE A 621 7.59 23.71 -3.81
C ILE A 621 6.69 24.35 -4.86
N ILE A 622 6.52 23.71 -6.02
CA ILE A 622 5.51 24.14 -7.00
C ILE A 622 4.14 23.88 -6.38
N VAL A 623 3.28 24.90 -6.30
CA VAL A 623 1.97 24.83 -5.63
C VAL A 623 0.79 25.01 -6.57
N GLU A 624 0.99 25.66 -7.72
CA GLU A 624 -0.05 25.91 -8.72
C GLU A 624 0.56 25.85 -10.12
N LEU A 625 -0.18 25.33 -11.09
CA LEU A 625 0.21 25.19 -12.49
C LEU A 625 -0.92 25.71 -13.39
N THR A 626 -0.54 26.32 -14.50
CA THR A 626 -1.46 26.63 -15.61
C THR A 626 -1.02 25.85 -16.85
N PHE A 627 -1.91 25.00 -17.36
CA PHE A 627 -1.65 24.01 -18.41
C PHE A 627 -2.57 24.23 -19.61
N GLN A 628 -2.04 24.15 -20.82
CA GLN A 628 -2.80 24.19 -22.06
C GLN A 628 -3.21 22.78 -22.52
N ALA A 629 -4.49 22.44 -22.33
CA ALA A 629 -5.11 21.25 -22.88
C ALA A 629 -5.52 21.46 -24.34
N VAL A 630 -5.82 20.35 -25.03
CA VAL A 630 -6.32 20.32 -26.42
C VAL A 630 -7.70 19.68 -26.47
N PRO A 631 -8.53 19.93 -27.50
CA PRO A 631 -9.81 19.24 -27.65
C PRO A 631 -9.64 17.72 -27.57
N ASP A 632 -10.57 17.03 -26.91
CA ASP A 632 -10.52 15.57 -26.75
C ASP A 632 -10.58 14.85 -28.11
N PHE A 633 -9.86 13.75 -28.24
CA PHE A 633 -9.75 13.00 -29.49
C PHE A 633 -9.51 11.50 -29.23
N ASN A 634 -9.91 10.69 -30.20
CA ASN A 634 -9.59 9.26 -30.22
C ASN A 634 -8.30 9.01 -31.01
N ILE A 635 -7.59 7.96 -30.61
CA ILE A 635 -6.42 7.43 -31.31
C ILE A 635 -6.79 6.05 -31.87
N GLU A 636 -6.64 5.88 -33.19
CA GLU A 636 -6.53 4.56 -33.78
C GLU A 636 -5.07 4.14 -33.75
N TRP A 637 -4.79 2.99 -33.15
CA TRP A 637 -3.43 2.47 -33.06
C TRP A 637 -3.31 1.03 -33.54
N SER A 638 -2.11 0.69 -33.97
CA SER A 638 -1.72 -0.67 -34.35
C SER A 638 -0.35 -1.03 -33.78
N GLN A 639 -0.15 -2.31 -33.52
CA GLN A 639 1.07 -2.88 -32.99
C GLN A 639 1.43 -4.15 -33.76
N THR A 640 2.64 -4.21 -34.31
CA THR A 640 3.07 -5.33 -35.18
C THR A 640 4.55 -5.62 -35.04
N LEU A 641 4.93 -6.90 -35.18
CA LEU A 641 6.33 -7.36 -35.15
C LEU A 641 6.99 -7.25 -36.52
N TRP A 642 8.20 -6.66 -36.55
CA TRP A 642 9.01 -6.43 -37.75
C TRP A 642 10.44 -6.95 -37.60
N PRO A 643 11.13 -7.31 -38.71
CA PRO A 643 12.58 -7.54 -38.68
C PRO A 643 13.34 -6.29 -38.26
N LEU A 644 14.45 -6.43 -37.53
CA LEU A 644 15.27 -5.28 -37.12
C LEU A 644 15.80 -4.50 -38.33
N GLU A 645 16.13 -5.19 -39.42
CA GLU A 645 16.57 -4.57 -40.67
C GLU A 645 15.54 -3.58 -41.22
N HIS A 646 14.24 -3.89 -41.09
CA HIS A 646 13.18 -2.98 -41.51
C HIS A 646 13.23 -1.67 -40.70
N ILE A 647 13.41 -1.76 -39.38
CA ILE A 647 13.53 -0.61 -38.49
C ILE A 647 14.73 0.26 -38.87
N LEU A 648 15.89 -0.36 -39.10
CA LEU A 648 17.11 0.34 -39.45
C LEU A 648 17.01 1.00 -40.83
N SER A 649 16.43 0.31 -41.82
CA SER A 649 16.25 0.83 -43.18
C SER A 649 15.22 1.95 -43.29
N THR A 650 14.23 1.99 -42.40
CA THR A 650 13.17 3.03 -42.38
C THR A 650 13.41 4.14 -41.36
N TRP A 651 14.52 4.08 -40.62
CA TRP A 651 14.82 4.98 -39.50
C TRP A 651 14.86 6.46 -39.92
N GLU A 652 15.50 6.74 -41.05
CA GLU A 652 15.66 8.10 -41.59
C GLU A 652 14.54 8.51 -42.54
N SER A 653 13.69 7.56 -42.98
CA SER A 653 12.59 7.86 -43.90
C SER A 653 11.33 8.28 -43.16
N ASP A 654 10.53 7.31 -42.74
CA ASP A 654 9.14 7.51 -42.38
C ASP A 654 8.73 6.73 -41.12
N LEU A 655 9.65 5.95 -40.52
CA LEU A 655 9.40 5.19 -39.29
C LEU A 655 8.69 6.03 -38.22
N TRP A 656 9.14 7.27 -38.04
CA TRP A 656 8.71 8.20 -36.99
C TRP A 656 7.64 9.20 -37.40
N THR A 657 7.34 9.31 -38.70
CA THR A 657 6.48 10.36 -39.27
C THR A 657 5.22 9.81 -39.94
N GLN A 658 5.11 8.49 -40.12
CA GLN A 658 3.89 7.84 -40.62
C GLN A 658 2.65 8.13 -39.77
N GLN A 659 2.81 8.23 -38.45
CA GLN A 659 1.75 8.52 -37.49
C GLN A 659 2.27 9.48 -36.42
N GLU A 660 1.37 10.24 -35.79
CA GLU A 660 1.73 11.25 -34.79
C GLU A 660 2.46 10.63 -33.59
N TYR A 661 2.02 9.46 -33.14
CA TYR A 661 2.63 8.74 -32.02
C TYR A 661 3.28 7.45 -32.53
N THR A 662 4.54 7.21 -32.17
CA THR A 662 5.28 6.01 -32.56
C THR A 662 6.16 5.53 -31.42
N ARG A 663 6.12 4.23 -31.11
CA ARG A 663 7.01 3.56 -30.14
C ARG A 663 7.60 2.31 -30.76
N VAL A 664 8.85 2.01 -30.43
CA VAL A 664 9.50 0.78 -30.90
C VAL A 664 10.08 0.01 -29.71
N TRP A 665 9.72 -1.26 -29.58
CA TRP A 665 10.33 -2.18 -28.60
C TRP A 665 11.28 -3.12 -29.31
N TRP A 666 12.57 -2.92 -29.09
CA TRP A 666 13.62 -3.71 -29.72
C TRP A 666 13.89 -4.99 -28.92
N LEU A 667 13.89 -6.13 -29.63
CA LEU A 667 14.10 -7.47 -29.09
C LEU A 667 15.46 -8.02 -29.59
N PRO A 668 16.55 -7.87 -28.81
CA PRO A 668 17.91 -8.06 -29.30
C PRO A 668 18.22 -9.50 -29.72
N TYR A 669 17.76 -10.52 -28.98
CA TYR A 669 18.05 -11.92 -29.33
C TYR A 669 17.23 -12.42 -30.54
N LEU A 670 16.12 -11.76 -30.86
CA LEU A 670 15.26 -12.16 -31.98
C LEU A 670 15.66 -11.44 -33.28
N SER A 671 16.52 -10.43 -33.22
CA SER A 671 16.79 -9.49 -34.32
C SER A 671 15.50 -8.92 -34.91
N ARG A 672 14.57 -8.53 -34.03
CA ARG A 672 13.25 -8.01 -34.36
C ARG A 672 12.89 -6.81 -33.49
N ALA A 673 11.88 -6.07 -33.88
CA ALA A 673 11.26 -5.07 -33.02
C ALA A 673 9.75 -5.05 -33.21
N VAL A 674 9.03 -4.67 -32.16
CA VAL A 674 7.61 -4.36 -32.24
C VAL A 674 7.47 -2.87 -32.48
N ILE A 675 6.67 -2.50 -33.48
CA ILE A 675 6.32 -1.11 -33.73
C ILE A 675 4.88 -0.91 -33.27
N TRP A 676 4.66 0.09 -32.42
CA TRP A 676 3.35 0.64 -32.12
C TRP A 676 3.23 2.03 -32.76
N ARG A 677 2.13 2.26 -33.46
CA ARG A 677 1.84 3.54 -34.14
C ARG A 677 0.39 3.91 -33.86
N GLY A 678 0.16 5.18 -33.53
CA GLY A 678 -1.16 5.73 -33.25
C GLY A 678 -1.37 7.10 -33.88
N GLY A 679 -2.54 7.32 -34.45
CA GLY A 679 -2.95 8.58 -35.07
C GLY A 679 -4.36 9.00 -34.67
N HIS A 680 -4.66 10.29 -34.80
CA HIS A 680 -5.99 10.83 -34.53
C HIS A 680 -7.02 10.17 -35.44
N THR A 681 -8.20 9.86 -34.90
CA THR A 681 -9.29 9.26 -35.65
C THR A 681 -10.66 9.75 -35.20
N THR A 682 -11.64 9.66 -36.09
CA THR A 682 -13.06 9.85 -35.79
C THR A 682 -13.83 8.53 -35.75
N GLU A 683 -13.15 7.41 -35.99
CA GLU A 683 -13.76 6.08 -35.92
C GLU A 683 -14.28 5.79 -34.49
N PRO A 684 -15.33 4.96 -34.36
CA PRO A 684 -15.89 4.61 -33.07
C PRO A 684 -14.89 3.82 -32.22
N VAL A 685 -14.99 3.98 -30.90
CA VAL A 685 -14.14 3.28 -29.93
C VAL A 685 -14.25 1.76 -30.13
N ARG A 686 -13.10 1.11 -30.22
CA ARG A 686 -12.93 -0.32 -30.38
C ARG A 686 -11.82 -0.77 -29.44
N GLN A 687 -12.17 -1.52 -28.41
CA GLN A 687 -11.22 -2.00 -27.42
C GLN A 687 -10.20 -3.00 -28.03
N PRO A 688 -8.94 -3.02 -27.54
CA PRO A 688 -7.95 -3.99 -27.99
C PRO A 688 -8.38 -5.42 -27.65
N LYS A 689 -7.96 -6.38 -28.49
CA LYS A 689 -8.08 -7.80 -28.13
C LYS A 689 -7.17 -8.11 -26.94
N ARG A 690 -7.62 -8.98 -26.02
CA ARG A 690 -6.77 -9.50 -24.94
C ARG A 690 -5.52 -10.16 -25.55
N THR A 691 -4.36 -9.84 -24.97
CA THR A 691 -3.09 -10.41 -25.38
C THR A 691 -2.67 -11.53 -24.43
N PHE A 692 -1.77 -12.41 -24.87
CA PHE A 692 -1.23 -13.48 -24.02
C PHE A 692 -0.59 -12.93 -22.75
N TYR A 693 0.14 -11.83 -22.91
CA TYR A 693 0.94 -11.18 -21.88
C TYR A 693 0.10 -10.34 -20.91
N GLY A 694 -1.05 -9.82 -21.34
CA GLY A 694 -2.05 -9.17 -20.49
C GLY A 694 -3.02 -10.14 -19.80
N GLY A 695 -2.78 -11.45 -19.92
CA GLY A 695 -3.53 -12.48 -19.20
C GLY A 695 -2.69 -13.12 -18.09
N ILE A 696 -3.36 -13.60 -17.04
CA ILE A 696 -2.73 -14.15 -15.83
C ILE A 696 -1.73 -15.29 -16.12
N ILE A 697 -1.99 -16.10 -17.16
CA ILE A 697 -1.12 -17.21 -17.57
C ILE A 697 0.20 -16.69 -18.14
N GLY A 698 0.16 -15.75 -19.10
CA GLY A 698 1.37 -15.22 -19.73
C GLY A 698 2.20 -14.40 -18.75
N PHE A 699 1.53 -13.61 -17.92
CA PHE A 699 2.13 -12.88 -16.81
C PHE A 699 2.87 -13.83 -15.84
N THR A 700 2.19 -14.86 -15.32
CA THR A 700 2.79 -15.78 -14.34
C THR A 700 3.91 -16.62 -14.96
N LEU A 701 3.75 -17.06 -16.22
CA LEU A 701 4.77 -17.85 -16.91
C LEU A 701 6.06 -17.06 -17.09
N TYR A 702 5.96 -15.83 -17.62
CA TYR A 702 7.17 -15.03 -17.86
C TYR A 702 7.86 -14.64 -16.57
N HIS A 703 7.10 -14.26 -15.53
CA HIS A 703 7.65 -13.92 -14.20
C HIS A 703 8.48 -15.07 -13.61
N ASN A 704 7.97 -16.30 -13.68
CA ASN A 704 8.66 -17.50 -13.22
C ASN A 704 9.89 -17.85 -14.07
N LEU A 705 9.78 -17.74 -15.41
CA LEU A 705 10.92 -17.99 -16.29
C LEU A 705 12.06 -16.98 -16.05
N LEU A 706 11.72 -15.70 -15.85
CA LEU A 706 12.70 -14.68 -15.45
C LEU A 706 13.31 -14.98 -14.08
N TYR A 707 12.51 -15.44 -13.12
CA TYR A 707 13.03 -15.86 -11.81
C TYR A 707 14.02 -17.01 -11.91
N LEU A 708 13.72 -18.04 -12.71
CA LEU A 708 14.62 -19.16 -12.95
C LEU A 708 15.90 -18.72 -13.69
N ALA A 709 15.76 -17.81 -14.64
CA ALA A 709 16.88 -17.25 -15.38
C ALA A 709 17.87 -16.46 -14.49
N GLN A 710 17.48 -16.05 -13.29
CA GLN A 710 18.41 -15.47 -12.31
C GLN A 710 19.55 -16.44 -11.94
N TYR A 711 19.29 -17.75 -11.98
CA TYR A 711 20.25 -18.80 -11.65
C TYR A 711 20.98 -19.35 -12.87
N ILE A 712 20.32 -19.33 -14.04
CA ILE A 712 20.88 -19.80 -15.30
C ILE A 712 20.65 -18.74 -16.39
N PRO A 713 21.36 -17.60 -16.38
CA PRO A 713 21.03 -16.47 -17.25
C PRO A 713 21.14 -16.77 -18.75
N SER A 714 21.92 -17.77 -19.14
CA SER A 714 22.05 -18.22 -20.53
C SER A 714 20.77 -18.79 -21.16
N THR A 715 19.71 -19.03 -20.38
CA THR A 715 18.40 -19.44 -20.92
C THR A 715 17.58 -18.26 -21.44
N LEU A 716 17.94 -17.01 -21.12
CA LEU A 716 17.18 -15.81 -21.50
C LEU A 716 16.83 -15.70 -23.00
N PRO A 717 17.76 -15.95 -23.95
CA PRO A 717 17.42 -15.90 -25.37
C PRO A 717 16.29 -16.85 -25.78
N TRP A 718 16.24 -18.04 -25.17
CA TRP A 718 15.19 -19.03 -25.42
C TRP A 718 13.87 -18.61 -24.79
N ILE A 719 13.92 -18.06 -23.57
CA ILE A 719 12.75 -17.53 -22.86
C ILE A 719 12.14 -16.38 -23.65
N GLU A 720 12.93 -15.39 -24.07
CA GLU A 720 12.44 -14.25 -24.85
C GLU A 720 11.85 -14.68 -26.19
N ARG A 721 12.50 -15.62 -26.89
CA ARG A 721 11.98 -16.16 -28.14
C ARG A 721 10.61 -16.83 -27.95
N LEU A 722 10.44 -17.58 -26.87
CA LEU A 722 9.17 -18.24 -26.55
C LEU A 722 8.10 -17.21 -26.20
N ILE A 723 8.38 -16.32 -25.23
CA ILE A 723 7.41 -15.37 -24.69
C ILE A 723 6.98 -14.34 -25.74
N PHE A 724 7.92 -13.68 -26.41
CA PHE A 724 7.59 -12.71 -27.45
C PHE A 724 7.04 -13.36 -28.72
N GLY A 725 7.40 -14.62 -28.98
CA GLY A 725 6.79 -15.42 -30.04
C GLY A 725 5.31 -15.73 -29.77
N MET A 726 4.94 -16.01 -28.52
CA MET A 726 3.53 -16.21 -28.12
C MET A 726 2.76 -14.88 -28.10
N GLN A 727 3.39 -13.78 -27.69
CA GLN A 727 2.73 -12.48 -27.57
C GLN A 727 2.53 -11.78 -28.93
N TYR A 728 3.55 -11.75 -29.78
CA TYR A 728 3.55 -10.98 -31.03
C TYR A 728 3.62 -11.84 -32.30
N GLY A 729 3.60 -13.16 -32.14
CA GLY A 729 3.76 -14.13 -33.22
C GLY A 729 5.22 -14.52 -33.47
N PHE A 730 5.44 -15.79 -33.83
CA PHE A 730 6.76 -16.33 -34.13
C PHE A 730 7.35 -15.85 -35.46
N LYS A 731 6.54 -15.21 -36.32
CA LYS A 731 6.96 -14.67 -37.62
C LYS A 731 6.49 -13.21 -37.74
N PRO A 732 7.34 -12.29 -38.23
CA PRO A 732 6.93 -10.91 -38.52
C PRO A 732 5.68 -10.87 -39.42
N GLY A 733 4.77 -9.93 -39.15
CA GLY A 733 3.52 -9.76 -39.89
C GLY A 733 2.44 -10.85 -39.69
N ALA A 734 2.71 -11.92 -38.92
CA ALA A 734 1.73 -12.98 -38.68
C ALA A 734 0.61 -12.58 -37.72
N TYR A 735 0.85 -11.57 -36.89
CA TYR A 735 -0.09 -11.05 -35.89
C TYR A 735 0.03 -9.53 -35.81
N ALA A 736 -1.12 -8.86 -35.72
CA ALA A 736 -1.22 -7.43 -35.49
C ALA A 736 -2.33 -7.18 -34.46
N LEU A 737 -2.03 -6.36 -33.46
CA LEU A 737 -3.01 -5.86 -32.50
C LEU A 737 -3.39 -4.43 -32.93
N SER A 738 -4.66 -4.07 -32.78
CA SER A 738 -5.14 -2.72 -33.09
C SER A 738 -6.35 -2.37 -32.25
N ALA A 739 -6.51 -1.10 -31.93
CA ALA A 739 -7.67 -0.58 -31.20
C ALA A 739 -7.97 0.87 -31.61
N VAL A 740 -9.13 1.35 -31.21
CA VAL A 740 -9.50 2.77 -31.23
C VAL A 740 -9.92 3.14 -29.82
N GLN A 741 -9.17 4.00 -29.16
CA GLN A 741 -9.42 4.39 -27.76
C GLN A 741 -9.28 5.90 -27.61
N PRO A 742 -9.90 6.52 -26.60
CA PRO A 742 -9.60 7.90 -26.23
C PRO A 742 -8.09 8.10 -26.01
N ALA A 743 -7.55 9.28 -26.36
CA ALA A 743 -6.10 9.54 -26.28
C ALA A 743 -5.52 9.26 -24.88
N ARG A 744 -6.28 9.60 -23.83
CA ARG A 744 -5.94 9.36 -22.42
C ARG A 744 -5.76 7.87 -22.06
N GLU A 745 -6.36 6.95 -22.81
CA GLU A 745 -6.23 5.51 -22.62
C GLU A 745 -5.21 4.91 -23.60
N ALA A 746 -5.27 5.31 -24.88
CA ALA A 746 -4.44 4.76 -25.95
C ALA A 746 -2.93 4.98 -25.75
N LEU A 747 -2.54 6.06 -25.06
CA LEU A 747 -1.15 6.41 -24.82
C LEU A 747 -0.54 5.70 -23.60
N LEU A 748 -1.34 5.08 -22.74
CA LEU A 748 -0.86 4.37 -21.56
C LEU A 748 -0.23 3.02 -21.91
N MET A 749 0.57 2.48 -20.99
CA MET A 749 1.11 1.13 -21.09
C MET A 749 1.16 0.43 -19.74
N ASP A 750 0.95 -0.88 -19.75
CA ASP A 750 1.02 -1.71 -18.57
C ASP A 750 2.47 -1.82 -18.04
N CYS A 751 2.65 -1.46 -16.77
CA CYS A 751 3.91 -1.63 -16.05
C CYS A 751 3.92 -2.98 -15.32
N LEU A 752 4.27 -4.05 -16.01
CA LEU A 752 3.94 -5.41 -15.57
C LEU A 752 4.62 -5.84 -14.27
N TYR A 753 5.93 -5.66 -14.16
CA TYR A 753 6.67 -6.09 -12.97
C TYR A 753 7.47 -4.93 -12.40
N SER A 754 7.78 -5.01 -11.11
CA SER A 754 8.86 -4.23 -10.49
C SER A 754 10.10 -4.26 -11.39
N GLN A 755 10.69 -3.10 -11.66
CA GLN A 755 11.75 -2.96 -12.66
C GLN A 755 12.75 -1.87 -12.30
N PHE A 756 14.02 -2.10 -12.67
CA PHE A 756 14.96 -1.02 -12.87
C PHE A 756 14.74 -0.43 -14.26
N VAL A 757 14.91 0.88 -14.39
CA VAL A 757 14.76 1.57 -15.67
C VAL A 757 15.91 2.55 -15.81
N ASN A 758 16.72 2.40 -16.85
CA ASN A 758 17.77 3.33 -17.22
C ASN A 758 17.44 3.89 -18.60
N GLU A 759 17.45 5.22 -18.75
CA GLU A 759 17.05 5.85 -20.01
C GLU A 759 17.91 7.08 -20.29
N TRP A 760 18.27 7.24 -21.55
CA TRP A 760 19.08 8.35 -22.02
C TRP A 760 18.49 8.97 -23.28
N ALA A 761 18.58 10.29 -23.35
CA ALA A 761 18.28 11.10 -24.52
C ALA A 761 19.52 11.18 -25.44
N LEU A 762 19.32 10.93 -26.72
CA LEU A 762 20.33 10.93 -27.78
C LEU A 762 19.82 11.71 -28.99
N PRO A 763 20.70 12.21 -29.88
CA PRO A 763 20.27 12.63 -31.21
C PRO A 763 19.60 11.46 -31.95
N LEU A 764 18.44 11.69 -32.57
CA LEU A 764 17.71 10.64 -33.28
C LEU A 764 18.56 9.94 -34.35
N SER A 765 19.45 10.68 -35.01
CA SER A 765 20.38 10.18 -36.02
C SER A 765 21.39 9.15 -35.47
N ARG A 766 21.65 9.13 -34.16
CA ARG A 766 22.54 8.16 -33.51
C ARG A 766 21.87 6.83 -33.16
N GLY A 767 20.55 6.73 -33.30
CA GLY A 767 19.80 5.52 -32.95
C GLY A 767 20.25 4.23 -33.65
N PRO A 768 20.44 4.20 -34.97
CA PRO A 768 20.92 3.02 -35.67
C PRO A 768 22.31 2.57 -35.20
N GLU A 769 23.17 3.53 -34.86
CA GLU A 769 24.49 3.25 -34.28
C GLU A 769 24.37 2.67 -32.86
N ALA A 770 23.53 3.26 -32.00
CA ALA A 770 23.28 2.77 -30.64
C ALA A 770 22.76 1.33 -30.65
N ILE A 771 21.73 1.04 -31.46
CA ILE A 771 21.14 -0.29 -31.60
C ILE A 771 22.17 -1.30 -32.10
N ARG A 772 22.95 -0.95 -33.14
CA ARG A 772 23.97 -1.85 -33.70
C ARG A 772 25.06 -2.18 -32.69
N ARG A 773 25.60 -1.17 -31.99
CA ARG A 773 26.72 -1.34 -31.04
C ARG A 773 26.26 -2.07 -29.77
N LEU A 774 25.12 -1.70 -29.20
CA LEU A 774 24.56 -2.38 -28.04
C LEU A 774 24.15 -3.81 -28.39
N GLY A 775 23.60 -4.03 -29.59
CA GLY A 775 23.23 -5.35 -30.08
C GLY A 775 24.45 -6.24 -30.21
N ALA A 776 25.49 -5.76 -30.90
CA ALA A 776 26.77 -6.47 -31.00
C ALA A 776 27.33 -6.83 -29.61
N TRP A 777 27.25 -5.92 -28.64
CA TRP A 777 27.70 -6.15 -27.28
C TRP A 777 26.94 -7.30 -26.59
N ILE A 778 25.60 -7.27 -26.65
CA ILE A 778 24.72 -8.31 -26.10
C ILE A 778 25.02 -9.68 -26.72
N HIS A 779 25.40 -9.72 -28.01
CA HIS A 779 25.74 -10.94 -28.75
C HIS A 779 27.22 -11.36 -28.64
N GLY A 780 28.05 -10.60 -27.92
CA GLY A 780 29.47 -10.93 -27.71
C GLY A 780 30.42 -10.54 -28.85
N ASP A 781 29.96 -9.73 -29.82
CA ASP A 781 30.79 -9.16 -30.87
C ASP A 781 31.44 -7.85 -30.40
N GLU A 782 32.57 -7.99 -29.70
CA GLU A 782 33.32 -6.85 -29.15
C GLU A 782 33.88 -5.92 -30.23
N ALA A 783 34.21 -6.46 -31.41
CA ALA A 783 34.78 -5.69 -32.52
C ALA A 783 33.78 -4.68 -33.08
N THR A 784 32.53 -5.08 -33.27
CA THR A 784 31.46 -4.17 -33.71
C THR A 784 30.98 -3.27 -32.57
N ALA A 785 30.84 -3.82 -31.35
CA ALA A 785 30.32 -3.10 -30.20
C ALA A 785 31.12 -1.85 -29.85
N ARG A 786 32.46 -1.99 -29.82
CA ARG A 786 33.38 -0.92 -29.39
C ARG A 786 32.96 -0.32 -28.03
N ILE A 787 32.63 -1.19 -27.07
CA ILE A 787 32.33 -0.85 -25.68
C ILE A 787 33.45 -1.47 -24.82
N PRO A 788 34.13 -0.71 -23.95
CA PRO A 788 35.35 -1.15 -23.27
C PRO A 788 35.11 -2.13 -22.11
N PHE A 789 33.89 -2.63 -21.96
CA PHE A 789 33.51 -3.58 -20.92
C PHE A 789 33.10 -4.89 -21.59
N PRO A 790 33.63 -6.05 -21.17
CA PRO A 790 33.26 -7.31 -21.80
C PRO A 790 31.83 -7.72 -21.43
N SER A 791 31.10 -8.30 -22.38
CA SER A 791 29.75 -8.87 -22.20
C SER A 791 29.77 -10.34 -21.76
N ARG A 792 30.97 -10.94 -21.62
CA ARG A 792 31.11 -12.35 -21.21
C ARG A 792 30.37 -12.64 -19.91
N GLY A 793 29.42 -13.58 -19.98
CA GLY A 793 28.60 -14.01 -18.84
C GLY A 793 27.45 -13.06 -18.50
N VAL A 794 27.25 -12.00 -19.28
CA VAL A 794 26.13 -11.06 -19.11
C VAL A 794 25.01 -11.47 -20.05
N TRP A 795 23.83 -11.68 -19.47
CA TRP A 795 22.60 -11.95 -20.22
C TRP A 795 21.53 -10.99 -19.74
N VAL A 796 20.89 -10.33 -20.69
CA VAL A 796 19.88 -9.28 -20.46
C VAL A 796 18.52 -9.80 -20.90
N HIS A 797 17.45 -9.33 -20.26
CA HIS A 797 16.06 -9.59 -20.65
C HIS A 797 15.28 -8.28 -20.75
N CYS A 798 14.08 -8.36 -21.33
CA CYS A 798 13.12 -7.29 -21.58
C CYS A 798 13.42 -6.48 -22.85
N PRO A 799 12.39 -6.04 -23.60
CA PRO A 799 12.59 -5.12 -24.70
C PRO A 799 13.34 -3.87 -24.25
N ILE A 800 14.21 -3.39 -25.14
CA ILE A 800 14.77 -2.05 -25.07
C ILE A 800 13.76 -1.13 -25.76
N GLU A 801 13.20 -0.20 -25.01
CA GLU A 801 12.21 0.73 -25.54
C GLU A 801 12.91 1.91 -26.22
N VAL A 802 12.38 2.28 -27.38
CA VAL A 802 12.90 3.31 -28.28
C VAL A 802 11.76 4.30 -28.52
N ARG A 803 11.90 5.51 -27.98
CA ARG A 803 10.91 6.58 -28.04
C ARG A 803 11.50 7.83 -28.66
N VAL A 804 10.66 8.71 -29.19
CA VAL A 804 11.12 9.96 -29.81
C VAL A 804 10.38 11.17 -29.25
N SER A 805 11.06 12.30 -29.18
CA SER A 805 10.45 13.60 -28.92
C SER A 805 11.15 14.68 -29.71
N ASP A 806 10.49 15.80 -29.96
CA ASP A 806 11.17 16.98 -30.50
C ASP A 806 10.92 18.19 -29.59
N ASN A 807 12.00 18.69 -28.99
CA ASN A 807 11.98 19.95 -28.24
C ASN A 807 12.98 20.97 -28.81
N SER A 808 13.48 20.75 -30.03
CA SER A 808 14.55 21.54 -30.64
C SER A 808 14.18 23.01 -30.83
N ASN A 809 15.18 23.88 -30.75
CA ASN A 809 15.00 25.33 -30.96
C ASN A 809 14.69 25.69 -32.42
N SER A 810 15.00 24.77 -33.34
CA SER A 810 14.82 24.86 -34.79
C SER A 810 13.39 24.56 -35.27
N ASN A 811 12.50 24.14 -34.38
CA ASN A 811 11.16 23.75 -34.76
C ASN A 811 10.40 24.95 -35.35
N ASN A 812 10.36 25.07 -36.68
CA ASN A 812 9.69 26.14 -37.44
C ASN A 812 8.16 26.18 -37.21
N ASN A 813 7.61 25.27 -36.40
CA ASN A 813 6.23 25.23 -35.90
C ASN A 813 6.10 25.88 -34.51
N ARG A 814 6.66 27.08 -34.34
CA ARG A 814 6.66 27.89 -33.10
C ARG A 814 5.29 28.36 -32.58
N ASN A 815 4.16 27.70 -32.85
CA ASN A 815 2.85 28.27 -32.48
C ASN A 815 1.71 27.33 -32.04
N SER A 816 1.91 26.05 -31.69
CA SER A 816 0.81 25.25 -31.09
C SER A 816 1.16 24.43 -29.85
N ASN A 817 2.34 23.82 -29.76
CA ASN A 817 2.59 22.75 -28.77
C ASN A 817 3.47 23.17 -27.57
N ASN A 818 4.14 24.33 -27.63
CA ASN A 818 4.79 24.98 -26.48
C ASN A 818 4.29 26.43 -26.37
N PRO A 819 3.12 26.67 -25.76
CA PRO A 819 2.55 28.02 -25.65
C PRO A 819 3.42 29.03 -24.88
N SER A 820 4.41 28.60 -24.11
CA SER A 820 5.31 29.51 -23.39
C SER A 820 6.56 29.89 -24.19
N ASP A 821 6.92 29.11 -25.23
CA ASP A 821 8.19 29.19 -25.96
C ASP A 821 9.44 29.11 -25.06
N VAL A 822 9.30 28.52 -23.85
CA VAL A 822 10.40 28.35 -22.90
C VAL A 822 10.86 26.89 -22.87
N ARG A 823 12.16 26.68 -23.08
CA ARG A 823 12.83 25.39 -22.92
C ARG A 823 13.53 25.31 -21.55
N PRO A 824 13.32 24.27 -20.72
CA PRO A 824 13.95 24.18 -19.40
C PRO A 824 15.48 24.14 -19.45
N TYR A 825 16.17 24.63 -18.41
CA TYR A 825 17.64 24.57 -18.34
C TYR A 825 18.18 23.13 -18.31
N LEU A 826 17.49 22.25 -17.59
CA LEU A 826 17.93 20.85 -17.39
C LEU A 826 17.27 19.89 -18.38
N ASP A 827 16.79 20.38 -19.51
CA ASP A 827 16.16 19.56 -20.56
C ASP A 827 17.17 18.54 -21.15
N PRO A 828 16.93 17.22 -20.99
CA PRO A 828 17.86 16.21 -21.50
C PRO A 828 17.80 16.06 -23.02
N SER A 829 16.79 16.61 -23.70
CA SER A 829 16.66 16.51 -25.16
C SER A 829 17.77 17.24 -25.90
N VAL A 830 17.93 16.94 -27.18
CA VAL A 830 18.88 17.59 -28.09
C VAL A 830 18.38 18.99 -28.46
N ASP A 831 19.31 19.93 -28.60
CA ASP A 831 19.00 21.36 -28.76
C ASP A 831 18.60 21.72 -30.19
N ASP A 832 19.17 21.05 -31.19
CA ASP A 832 19.11 21.38 -32.62
C ASP A 832 18.46 20.30 -33.49
N GLY A 833 17.77 19.32 -32.88
CA GLY A 833 17.04 18.31 -33.62
C GLY A 833 16.20 17.36 -32.77
N PRO A 834 15.54 16.40 -33.41
CA PRO A 834 14.73 15.41 -32.73
C PRO A 834 15.58 14.50 -31.84
N THR A 835 15.00 14.13 -30.71
CA THR A 835 15.63 13.34 -29.66
C THR A 835 15.08 11.92 -29.67
N LEU A 836 15.99 10.96 -29.59
CA LEU A 836 15.74 9.57 -29.27
C LEU A 836 15.87 9.38 -27.74
N TYR A 837 14.89 8.78 -27.10
CA TYR A 837 15.02 8.21 -25.77
C TYR A 837 15.18 6.71 -25.89
N LEU A 838 16.33 6.20 -25.44
CA LEU A 838 16.62 4.78 -25.41
C LEU A 838 16.56 4.28 -23.98
N ASN A 839 15.73 3.28 -23.74
CA ASN A 839 15.39 2.80 -22.41
C ASN A 839 15.78 1.33 -22.24
N ALA A 840 16.71 1.09 -21.33
CA ALA A 840 17.13 -0.22 -20.86
C ALA A 840 16.38 -0.57 -19.57
N THR A 841 15.35 -1.38 -19.71
CA THR A 841 14.53 -1.86 -18.58
C THR A 841 14.98 -3.26 -18.15
N LEU A 842 14.96 -3.52 -16.84
CA LEU A 842 15.27 -4.81 -16.24
C LEU A 842 14.24 -5.18 -15.18
N TYR A 843 13.40 -6.19 -15.47
CA TYR A 843 12.43 -6.71 -14.50
C TYR A 843 13.09 -7.38 -13.30
N ARG A 844 12.44 -7.25 -12.13
CA ARG A 844 12.84 -7.77 -10.82
C ARG A 844 11.86 -8.86 -10.39
N PRO A 845 12.00 -10.10 -10.92
CA PRO A 845 11.07 -11.16 -10.60
C PRO A 845 11.07 -11.46 -9.09
N TYR A 846 9.89 -11.45 -8.47
CA TYR A 846 9.72 -11.53 -7.00
C TYR A 846 10.62 -10.56 -6.21
N GLY A 847 10.82 -9.34 -6.73
CA GLY A 847 11.63 -8.30 -6.10
C GLY A 847 13.14 -8.57 -6.12
N ARG A 848 13.62 -9.55 -6.90
CA ARG A 848 15.05 -9.90 -6.99
C ARG A 848 15.79 -9.08 -8.05
N ASP A 849 16.91 -8.49 -7.66
CA ASP A 849 17.77 -7.74 -8.56
C ASP A 849 18.45 -8.65 -9.59
N PRO A 850 18.36 -8.36 -10.91
CA PRO A 850 19.04 -9.15 -11.94
C PRO A 850 20.58 -9.12 -11.80
N PRO A 851 21.27 -10.26 -11.94
CA PRO A 851 22.73 -10.34 -11.77
C PRO A 851 23.50 -9.54 -12.83
N CYS A 852 22.88 -9.29 -13.98
CA CYS A 852 23.47 -8.54 -15.08
C CYS A 852 23.44 -7.02 -14.88
N ARG A 853 22.63 -6.50 -13.93
CA ARG A 853 22.28 -5.07 -13.81
C ARG A 853 23.50 -4.16 -13.88
N ASP A 854 24.47 -4.36 -12.98
CA ASP A 854 25.57 -3.42 -12.81
C ASP A 854 26.47 -3.37 -14.06
N ARG A 855 26.81 -4.54 -14.64
CA ARG A 855 27.63 -4.59 -15.86
C ARG A 855 26.86 -4.11 -17.10
N TYR A 856 25.57 -4.43 -17.20
CA TYR A 856 24.75 -3.98 -18.31
C TYR A 856 24.59 -2.46 -18.30
N TYR A 857 24.26 -1.86 -17.16
CA TYR A 857 24.14 -0.41 -17.03
C TYR A 857 25.48 0.30 -17.18
N GLN A 858 26.59 -0.28 -16.73
CA GLN A 858 27.92 0.24 -17.01
C GLN A 858 28.20 0.35 -18.51
N ALA A 859 27.91 -0.72 -19.28
CA ALA A 859 28.10 -0.74 -20.73
C ALA A 859 27.12 0.18 -21.47
N PHE A 860 25.85 0.15 -21.06
CA PHE A 860 24.79 0.98 -21.62
C PHE A 860 25.09 2.47 -21.43
N GLU A 861 25.28 2.92 -20.19
CA GLU A 861 25.53 4.34 -19.89
C GLU A 861 26.81 4.84 -20.56
N TRP A 862 27.86 4.01 -20.66
CA TRP A 862 29.08 4.39 -21.38
C TRP A 862 28.79 4.63 -22.86
N LEU A 863 28.03 3.74 -23.51
CA LEU A 863 27.65 3.90 -24.91
C LEU A 863 26.80 5.16 -25.11
N MET A 864 25.85 5.42 -24.20
CA MET A 864 25.02 6.62 -24.29
C MET A 864 25.88 7.89 -24.22
N ARG A 865 26.88 7.93 -23.31
CA ARG A 865 27.83 9.05 -23.23
C ARG A 865 28.71 9.19 -24.46
N ASP A 866 29.24 8.07 -24.97
CA ASP A 866 30.07 8.05 -26.19
C ASP A 866 29.31 8.59 -27.42
N LEU A 867 27.99 8.39 -27.45
CA LEU A 867 27.10 8.91 -28.48
C LEU A 867 26.56 10.32 -28.19
N GLY A 868 27.05 10.99 -27.14
CA GLY A 868 26.70 12.36 -26.79
C GLY A 868 25.34 12.51 -26.11
N GLY A 869 24.88 11.46 -25.42
CA GLY A 869 23.58 11.46 -24.75
C GLY A 869 23.57 12.10 -23.36
N ARG A 870 22.36 12.36 -22.85
CA ARG A 870 22.08 12.88 -21.51
C ARG A 870 21.14 11.92 -20.75
N PRO A 871 21.32 11.68 -19.45
CA PRO A 871 20.46 10.78 -18.70
C PRO A 871 19.06 11.39 -18.49
N HIS A 872 18.02 10.55 -18.46
CA HIS A 872 16.68 10.98 -18.04
C HIS A 872 16.62 11.05 -16.51
N TRP A 873 16.28 12.22 -15.96
CA TRP A 873 16.33 12.49 -14.51
C TRP A 873 15.48 11.58 -13.62
N ALA A 874 14.28 11.23 -14.07
CA ALA A 874 13.41 10.30 -13.34
C ALA A 874 13.93 8.86 -13.25
N LYS A 875 14.92 8.45 -14.06
CA LYS A 875 15.35 7.06 -14.21
C LYS A 875 16.65 6.78 -13.44
N ASN A 876 17.05 5.51 -13.41
CA ASN A 876 18.30 5.08 -12.78
C ASN A 876 19.49 5.40 -13.68
N PHE A 877 20.51 6.03 -13.11
CA PHE A 877 21.85 6.13 -13.68
C PHE A 877 22.86 6.19 -12.52
N ALA A 878 24.05 5.60 -12.71
CA ALA A 878 25.04 5.51 -11.62
C ALA A 878 26.50 5.65 -12.08
N ASN A 879 26.76 5.50 -13.37
CA ASN A 879 28.10 5.46 -13.94
C ASN A 879 28.43 6.76 -14.72
N VAL A 880 27.89 7.90 -14.29
CA VAL A 880 28.20 9.24 -14.80
C VAL A 880 28.56 10.15 -13.62
N SER A 881 29.65 10.90 -13.77
CA SER A 881 30.11 11.82 -12.74
C SER A 881 29.39 13.17 -12.82
N ARG A 882 29.35 13.88 -11.68
CA ARG A 882 28.87 15.26 -11.60
C ARG A 882 29.52 16.19 -12.64
N ALA A 883 30.83 16.04 -12.87
CA ALA A 883 31.57 16.88 -13.81
C ALA A 883 31.17 16.58 -15.27
N GLU A 884 30.89 15.32 -15.60
CA GLU A 884 30.35 14.96 -16.91
C GLU A 884 28.94 15.54 -17.11
N ILE A 885 28.05 15.46 -16.10
CA ILE A 885 26.72 16.08 -16.16
C ILE A 885 26.83 17.59 -16.34
N GLU A 886 27.70 18.26 -15.57
CA GLU A 886 27.96 19.69 -15.73
C GLU A 886 28.41 20.04 -17.16
N ALA A 887 29.31 19.24 -17.74
CA ALA A 887 29.76 19.42 -19.12
C ALA A 887 28.64 19.21 -20.15
N MET A 888 27.73 18.25 -19.93
CA MET A 888 26.61 17.95 -20.84
C MET A 888 25.64 19.14 -21.03
N TYR A 889 25.44 19.92 -19.96
CA TYR A 889 24.50 21.05 -19.93
C TYR A 889 25.19 22.42 -20.03
N GLY A 890 26.49 22.51 -19.72
CA GLY A 890 27.31 23.69 -19.92
C GLY A 890 26.72 24.97 -19.29
N LYS A 891 26.44 25.97 -20.13
CA LYS A 891 25.91 27.27 -19.67
C LYS A 891 24.55 27.15 -18.98
N ASP A 892 23.68 26.24 -19.44
CA ASP A 892 22.37 26.07 -18.84
C ASP A 892 22.47 25.46 -17.42
N MET A 893 23.47 24.61 -17.16
CA MET A 893 23.76 24.14 -15.80
C MET A 893 24.18 25.31 -14.89
N ALA A 894 25.08 26.17 -15.36
CA ALA A 894 25.55 27.31 -14.58
C ALA A 894 24.40 28.28 -14.23
N GLU A 895 23.53 28.58 -15.19
CA GLU A 895 22.36 29.43 -14.95
C GLU A 895 21.33 28.76 -14.03
N PHE A 896 21.07 27.46 -14.19
CA PHE A 896 20.19 26.72 -13.28
C PHE A 896 20.70 26.78 -11.84
N VAL A 897 21.99 26.51 -11.63
CA VAL A 897 22.62 26.54 -10.30
C VAL A 897 22.53 27.93 -9.69
N ARG A 898 22.77 29.00 -10.47
CA ARG A 898 22.61 30.38 -10.03
C ARG A 898 21.18 30.67 -9.56
N VAL A 899 20.18 30.36 -10.39
CA VAL A 899 18.76 30.56 -10.05
C VAL A 899 18.37 29.74 -8.81
N ARG A 900 18.89 28.52 -8.68
CA ARG A 900 18.65 27.67 -7.51
C ARG A 900 19.26 28.25 -6.24
N ASP A 901 20.51 28.73 -6.29
CA ASP A 901 21.15 29.40 -5.15
C ASP A 901 20.43 30.70 -4.76
N GLU A 902 19.82 31.41 -5.70
CA GLU A 902 18.98 32.59 -5.41
C GLU A 902 17.64 32.21 -4.76
N ALA A 903 17.00 31.14 -5.24
CA ALA A 903 15.70 30.64 -4.75
C ALA A 903 15.79 29.97 -3.38
N ASP A 904 16.89 29.23 -3.13
CA ASP A 904 17.18 28.54 -1.88
C ASP A 904 18.65 28.70 -1.47
N PRO A 905 19.03 29.88 -0.95
CA PRO A 905 20.40 30.17 -0.54
C PRO A 905 20.89 29.30 0.62
N SER A 906 19.98 28.64 1.34
CA SER A 906 20.28 27.76 2.47
C SER A 906 20.35 26.28 2.11
N GLY A 907 19.98 25.89 0.89
CA GLY A 907 19.88 24.50 0.48
C GLY A 907 18.84 23.68 1.26
N LEU A 908 17.74 24.31 1.68
CA LEU A 908 16.60 23.68 2.35
C LEU A 908 16.03 22.49 1.55
N PHE A 909 16.05 22.55 0.23
CA PHE A 909 15.52 21.50 -0.65
C PHE A 909 16.60 20.59 -1.25
N VAL A 910 17.88 20.80 -0.89
CA VAL A 910 19.02 20.10 -1.49
C VAL A 910 19.43 18.87 -0.66
N GLY A 911 19.36 17.70 -1.29
CA GLY A 911 19.71 16.38 -0.71
C GLY A 911 21.03 15.80 -1.20
N GLU A 912 21.35 14.57 -0.76
CA GLU A 912 22.52 13.81 -1.24
C GLU A 912 22.48 13.67 -2.77
N TRP A 913 21.34 13.25 -3.31
CA TRP A 913 21.16 13.04 -4.75
C TRP A 913 21.54 14.27 -5.56
N HIS A 914 21.15 15.45 -5.09
CA HIS A 914 21.44 16.72 -5.74
C HIS A 914 22.94 17.02 -5.71
N ARG A 915 23.60 16.83 -4.56
CA ARG A 915 25.04 17.08 -4.42
C ARG A 915 25.89 16.09 -5.21
N ARG A 916 25.40 14.84 -5.36
CA ARG A 916 26.02 13.79 -6.15
C ARG A 916 25.96 14.08 -7.66
N ASN A 917 24.85 14.63 -8.14
CA ASN A 917 24.60 14.77 -9.58
C ASN A 917 24.75 16.20 -10.13
N LEU A 918 24.58 17.23 -9.31
CA LEU A 918 24.61 18.64 -9.72
C LEU A 918 25.78 19.39 -9.06
N PRO A 919 26.41 20.39 -9.73
CA PRO A 919 27.52 21.17 -9.20
C PRO A 919 27.04 22.24 -8.17
N ILE A 920 26.34 21.77 -7.15
CA ILE A 920 25.81 22.59 -6.05
C ILE A 920 26.86 22.66 -4.92
N SER A 921 27.17 23.86 -4.43
CA SER A 921 28.21 24.07 -3.42
C SER A 921 27.80 23.55 -2.03
N ASN A 922 28.79 23.12 -1.23
CA ASN A 922 28.62 22.59 0.14
C ASN A 922 28.27 23.68 1.19
N ALA A 923 28.02 24.92 0.77
CA ALA A 923 28.24 26.08 1.63
C ALA A 923 26.98 26.58 2.35
N VAL A 924 26.20 25.72 3.03
CA VAL A 924 25.21 26.23 4.01
C VAL A 924 24.67 25.18 4.99
N GLY A 925 25.06 25.33 6.26
CA GLY A 925 24.22 25.18 7.46
C GLY A 925 23.85 23.79 7.98
N PHE A 926 23.38 22.87 7.14
CA PHE A 926 22.70 21.65 7.61
C PHE A 926 23.06 20.46 6.73
N GLU A 927 23.89 19.56 7.25
CA GLU A 927 24.36 18.41 6.49
C GLU A 927 24.00 17.10 7.19
N GLU A 928 22.99 16.41 6.64
CA GLU A 928 22.90 14.96 6.70
C GLU A 928 23.52 14.37 5.43
N GLU A 929 24.44 13.44 5.60
CA GLU A 929 24.93 12.57 4.54
C GLU A 929 24.08 11.31 4.52
N GLU A 930 23.45 11.02 3.39
CA GLU A 930 22.61 9.84 3.27
C GLU A 930 23.47 8.61 2.97
N ALA A 931 23.40 7.63 3.88
CA ALA A 931 24.04 6.34 3.74
C ALA A 931 23.03 5.28 3.33
N VAL A 932 23.41 4.50 2.32
CA VAL A 932 22.62 3.39 1.79
C VAL A 932 22.96 2.10 2.53
N ARG A 933 21.94 1.35 2.98
CA ARG A 933 22.08 0.03 3.60
C ARG A 933 21.23 -0.98 2.84
N LYS A 934 21.76 -2.18 2.57
CA LYS A 934 20.96 -3.28 2.01
C LYS A 934 19.96 -3.77 3.06
N MET A 935 18.71 -3.99 2.66
CA MET A 935 17.75 -4.73 3.49
C MET A 935 18.17 -6.21 3.60
N GLY A 936 17.88 -6.84 4.75
CA GLY A 936 18.32 -8.19 5.12
C GLY A 936 17.79 -9.35 4.27
N SER A 937 18.05 -10.59 4.72
CA SER A 937 18.00 -11.89 4.01
C SER A 937 16.66 -12.30 3.38
N GLY A 938 16.19 -11.55 2.38
CA GLY A 938 15.10 -12.01 1.51
C GLY A 938 14.57 -10.99 0.51
N GLY A 939 14.71 -9.69 0.78
CA GLY A 939 14.26 -8.62 -0.11
C GLY A 939 15.45 -7.83 -0.66
N HIS A 940 15.60 -7.80 -1.99
CA HIS A 940 16.57 -6.89 -2.61
C HIS A 940 15.95 -5.48 -2.59
N GLY A 941 16.57 -4.56 -1.88
CA GLY A 941 16.09 -3.19 -1.72
C GLY A 941 17.07 -2.40 -0.86
N LEU A 942 17.16 -1.10 -1.12
CA LEU A 942 18.15 -0.22 -0.49
C LEU A 942 17.46 0.75 0.46
N LEU A 943 17.76 0.66 1.76
CA LEU A 943 17.29 1.59 2.77
C LEU A 943 18.26 2.78 2.89
N TRP A 944 17.73 3.98 2.68
CA TRP A 944 18.43 5.24 2.82
C TRP A 944 18.27 5.78 4.24
N THR A 945 19.41 6.16 4.84
CA THR A 945 19.48 6.67 6.21
C THR A 945 20.39 7.89 6.28
N GLY A 946 19.88 9.02 6.76
CA GLY A 946 20.65 10.23 7.01
C GLY A 946 21.62 10.05 8.18
N ARG A 947 22.84 10.59 8.04
CA ARG A 947 23.86 10.67 9.09
C ARG A 947 24.26 12.12 9.27
N PRO A 948 24.28 12.67 10.49
CA PRO A 948 24.78 14.03 10.71
C PRO A 948 26.26 14.13 10.31
N ARG A 949 26.62 15.06 9.42
CA ARG A 949 28.02 15.39 9.16
C ARG A 949 28.60 16.15 10.36
N GLY A 950 29.65 15.60 10.95
CA GLY A 950 30.32 16.15 12.14
C GLY A 950 30.71 15.12 13.20
N HIS A 951 30.20 13.89 13.14
CA HIS A 951 30.56 12.84 14.11
C HIS A 951 31.95 12.20 13.87
N GLN A 952 32.55 12.42 12.69
CA GLN A 952 33.92 11.95 12.40
C GLN A 952 35.02 12.74 13.14
N GLN A 953 34.79 14.00 13.51
CA GLN A 953 35.79 14.78 14.26
C GLN A 953 35.85 14.41 15.75
N ARG A 954 34.74 13.94 16.34
CA ARG A 954 34.73 13.54 17.76
C ARG A 954 35.43 12.19 18.00
N ILE A 955 35.32 11.26 17.06
CA ILE A 955 35.93 9.93 17.16
C ILE A 955 37.46 10.00 16.97
N GLN A 956 37.99 10.95 16.18
CA GLN A 956 39.43 11.16 16.04
C GLN A 956 40.07 11.93 17.21
N LEU A 957 39.32 12.77 17.92
CA LEU A 957 39.80 13.51 19.10
C LEU A 957 39.80 12.67 20.39
N GLU A 958 38.91 11.67 20.49
CA GLU A 958 38.90 10.74 21.64
C GLU A 958 39.86 9.54 21.46
N THR A 959 40.26 9.20 20.23
CA THR A 959 41.27 8.16 19.94
C THR A 959 42.72 8.67 19.93
N THR A 960 42.94 9.98 20.00
CA THR A 960 44.28 10.59 20.11
C THR A 960 44.63 11.10 21.51
N ALA A 961 43.70 11.03 22.47
CA ALA A 961 43.91 11.51 23.85
C ALA A 961 44.29 10.41 24.87
N THR A 962 44.44 9.14 24.47
CA THR A 962 44.84 8.04 25.39
C THR A 962 45.90 7.09 24.81
N ALA A 963 46.77 7.58 23.94
CA ALA A 963 47.98 6.86 23.54
C ALA A 963 49.22 7.68 23.94
N GLY A 964 49.65 7.53 25.18
CA GLY A 964 50.92 8.08 25.66
C GLY A 964 51.10 7.99 27.16
N GLY A 965 51.66 6.87 27.65
CA GLY A 965 52.47 6.90 28.88
C GLY A 965 52.34 5.73 29.85
N VAL A 966 53.30 4.80 29.74
CA VAL A 966 54.09 4.16 30.82
C VAL A 966 53.47 3.05 31.70
N ASP A 967 53.92 1.83 31.40
CA ASP A 967 54.50 0.75 32.22
C ASP A 967 53.98 0.35 33.62
N GLU A 968 53.79 -0.99 33.73
CA GLU A 968 54.04 -1.93 34.83
C GLU A 968 53.73 -1.52 36.30
N GLU A 969 52.81 -2.26 36.96
CA GLU A 969 53.16 -3.15 38.09
C GLU A 969 51.95 -3.96 38.62
N ARG A 970 52.29 -5.10 39.25
CA ARG A 970 51.41 -6.13 39.85
C ARG A 970 50.76 -5.67 41.16
N GLY A 971 49.56 -6.17 41.46
CA GLY A 971 48.99 -6.14 42.82
C GLY A 971 47.62 -6.81 42.93
N ASP A 972 47.55 -7.83 43.77
CA ASP A 972 46.42 -8.71 44.08
C ASP A 972 45.48 -8.13 45.16
N ASP A 973 44.30 -8.75 45.29
CA ASP A 973 43.29 -8.71 46.36
C ASP A 973 42.22 -7.58 46.44
N GLY A 974 40.97 -8.00 46.16
CA GLY A 974 39.94 -8.05 47.21
C GLY A 974 38.88 -6.94 47.29
N GLN A 975 37.78 -7.05 46.53
CA GLN A 975 36.39 -7.12 47.04
C GLN A 975 35.36 -7.12 45.89
N LYS A 976 34.54 -8.18 45.84
CA LYS A 976 33.38 -8.36 44.95
C LYS A 976 32.10 -7.84 45.61
N LEU A 977 31.24 -7.18 44.83
CA LEU A 977 29.77 -7.26 44.80
C LEU A 977 29.28 -6.58 43.49
N PRO A 978 28.09 -6.91 42.95
CA PRO A 978 27.97 -7.36 41.57
C PRO A 978 27.34 -6.33 40.61
N SER A 979 27.75 -6.40 39.35
CA SER A 979 27.10 -5.74 38.22
C SER A 979 25.80 -6.46 37.83
N PRO A 980 24.72 -5.76 37.45
CA PRO A 980 23.55 -6.37 36.83
C PRO A 980 23.88 -6.87 35.41
N PRO A 981 23.23 -7.96 34.95
CA PRO A 981 23.55 -8.61 33.69
C PRO A 981 23.06 -7.81 32.47
N LEU A 982 23.95 -7.68 31.50
CA LEU A 982 23.64 -7.39 30.10
C LEU A 982 22.73 -8.49 29.54
N THR A 983 21.48 -8.17 29.25
CA THR A 983 20.62 -9.01 28.40
C THR A 983 20.93 -8.72 26.93
N SER A 984 21.68 -9.64 26.33
CA SER A 984 21.67 -9.89 24.89
C SER A 984 20.28 -10.38 24.48
N THR A 985 19.59 -9.66 23.61
CA THR A 985 18.47 -10.21 22.82
C THR A 985 18.86 -10.19 21.35
N SER A 986 18.98 -11.41 20.83
CA SER A 986 19.34 -11.82 19.48
C SER A 986 18.43 -11.24 18.39
N GLU A 987 19.06 -10.78 17.30
CA GLU A 987 18.44 -10.29 16.06
C GLU A 987 17.94 -11.41 15.11
N GLU A 988 17.79 -12.66 15.56
CA GLU A 988 17.58 -13.83 14.66
C GLU A 988 16.16 -14.46 14.68
N SER A 989 15.09 -13.74 15.02
CA SER A 989 13.75 -14.38 15.12
C SER A 989 12.64 -13.81 14.23
N PHE A 990 12.94 -12.94 13.26
CA PHE A 990 11.92 -12.28 12.44
C PHE A 990 11.76 -12.80 10.99
N ASP A 991 12.53 -13.79 10.56
CA ASP A 991 12.55 -14.24 9.15
C ASP A 991 11.56 -15.38 8.79
N TYR A 992 10.85 -15.98 9.76
CA TYR A 992 10.05 -17.20 9.50
C TYR A 992 8.53 -17.04 9.35
N MET A 993 7.98 -15.82 9.39
CA MET A 993 6.51 -15.61 9.25
C MET A 993 6.07 -14.98 7.92
N ALA A 994 6.99 -14.71 6.99
CA ALA A 994 6.68 -14.03 5.73
C ALA A 994 6.30 -14.97 4.56
N LYS A 995 6.26 -16.29 4.75
CA LYS A 995 6.12 -17.28 3.65
C LYS A 995 4.77 -18.02 3.60
N GLY A 996 3.72 -17.48 4.22
CA GLY A 996 2.44 -18.19 4.38
C GLY A 996 1.36 -17.97 3.31
N GLU A 997 1.42 -16.90 2.51
CA GLU A 997 0.23 -16.36 1.81
C GLU A 997 0.43 -16.11 0.31
N ALA A 998 1.16 -16.98 -0.39
CA ALA A 998 1.30 -16.90 -1.85
C ALA A 998 0.74 -18.17 -2.50
N SER A 999 -0.58 -18.28 -2.60
CA SER A 999 -1.22 -19.17 -3.56
C SER A 999 -2.74 -18.96 -3.60
N VAL A 1000 -3.27 -19.00 -4.83
CA VAL A 1000 -4.67 -19.10 -5.26
C VAL A 1000 -5.36 -17.77 -5.58
N TYR A 1001 -5.12 -17.25 -6.79
CA TYR A 1001 -6.16 -16.75 -7.68
C TYR A 1001 -5.84 -17.16 -9.13
N ASN A 1002 -6.68 -18.04 -9.66
CA ASN A 1002 -6.88 -18.28 -11.09
C ASN A 1002 -8.34 -18.73 -11.21
N ASP A 1003 -9.26 -17.82 -11.52
CA ASP A 1003 -10.63 -18.23 -11.86
C ASP A 1003 -10.67 -18.63 -13.34
N ILE A 1004 -10.98 -19.90 -13.54
CA ILE A 1004 -11.32 -20.54 -14.81
C ILE A 1004 -12.79 -20.25 -15.08
N HIS A 1005 -13.08 -19.61 -16.21
CA HIS A 1005 -14.41 -19.67 -16.81
C HIS A 1005 -14.41 -20.77 -17.88
N GLU A 1006 -15.08 -21.88 -17.59
CA GLU A 1006 -15.71 -22.72 -18.61
C GLU A 1006 -17.21 -22.75 -18.30
N GLY A 1007 -18.01 -22.35 -19.29
CA GLY A 1007 -19.47 -22.41 -19.24
C GLY A 1007 -19.99 -23.76 -19.71
N ASP A 1008 -21.32 -23.89 -19.75
CA ASP A 1008 -22.06 -24.32 -20.94
C ASP A 1008 -23.56 -24.40 -20.63
N VAL A 1009 -24.36 -23.64 -21.39
CA VAL A 1009 -25.68 -23.92 -22.03
C VAL A 1009 -26.32 -22.59 -22.45
#